data_AF-A0AAD4D3J3-F1
#
_entry.id   AF-A0AAD4D3J3-F1
#
_cell.length_a   1.000
_cell.length_b   1.000
_cell.length_c   1.000
_cell.angle_alpha   90.00
_cell.angle_beta   90.00
_cell.angle_gamma   90.00
#
_symmetry.space_group_name_H-M   'P 1'
#
loop_
_entity.id
_entity.type
_entity.pdbx_description
1 polymer ?
#
loop_
_entity_poly.entity_id
_entity_poly.type
_entity_poly.pdbx_seq_one_letter_code
_entity_poly.pdbx_strand_id
1 'polypeptide(L)'
;MTTTKCLVTGGNGFLGRWIVQDLIKRTDYHITILDIFIPTNVPANDRITYIAGDITDAAAVRSALKGHQICMHVASPPHHFPAEKFKKINIDGTQNVIDACLSENVGRLIYTSSASVLQDGSPLENADETFPYPKTFIETYSETKAIAEAMVLKANNNSTLLTCSLRPSGIFGPGDTQATPGFLEVLKKGQHRLQIGDNSGLFDWTYVENVAYSHVLAAEKLVAGSGVPGQAFFITNGAPVPFWNHPRALYAEKGIVAPRIIIINFQIALIIGFLSEMFSFLKKMMGKEAKEGFTRVRVRYVSCNRYFNITKARTLLTIEILSPFPLPQSRSLSTMNYEEDIDITNEVDLVVSAYPVQDDDLDEEILAADQSAQQYQEIQLPEVVKKFILLFHRSVLENNVYELQSIYEHSFNKLTEKFYANESWPEPEGISSLVNDDQVFLTLYRELYYRHIYSRLTPTIEHRFHSYENYCDLFNYILNSEGPVALELPNQWLWDIIDEFIYQFQSFCNYRNRIKNKTKEELALLRDNSQIWSCYSVLNVLYSLIQKSRITEQLLVSKNGGDMVEAAGEYGSRPLYKMLGYFSIVGLLRVHCLLGDFTLALKMMDNIELNKKQALFARVTACHVTTYYYVGFAYMMMRRYADAIKAFSHILTFINRTKQYHTRSYQHDQINKKGDQMYALLAICVTLCPTRLDENIHSQMREKYAEQSNKLAKPEEALQVFEELFLFACPKFISPNGPNLEDPEVVEQGISFEPVQHYTKIFMAEVQHSILLPTLRSYLKLYTTMGNAKLASFLEIEPEQLRTLLMMAKMRSRQIKWVEGTLLEGEYQGTSDLDFCLKQDMIHVSEAKVGRRYGDWFLRNINKFQDILGGLELSSRA
;
A
#
# COMPACT_ATOMS: atom_id res chain seq x y z
N MET A 1 -1.52 -32.42 -38.64
CA MET A 1 -1.32 -33.28 -37.45
C MET A 1 -2.24 -32.74 -36.36
N THR A 2 -2.94 -33.60 -35.61
CA THR A 2 -3.81 -33.16 -34.51
C THR A 2 -2.96 -32.62 -33.37
N THR A 3 -3.04 -31.32 -33.08
CA THR A 3 -2.32 -30.64 -31.99
C THR A 3 -2.76 -31.21 -30.64
N THR A 4 -1.80 -31.68 -29.82
CA THR A 4 -2.07 -32.17 -28.46
C THR A 4 -2.55 -31.03 -27.57
N LYS A 5 -3.64 -31.25 -26.83
CA LYS A 5 -4.20 -30.30 -25.86
C LYS A 5 -3.84 -30.70 -24.44
N CYS A 6 -3.21 -29.78 -23.71
CA CYS A 6 -2.80 -29.93 -22.32
C CYS A 6 -3.55 -28.94 -21.44
N LEU A 7 -4.19 -29.40 -20.36
CA LEU A 7 -4.79 -28.55 -19.35
C LEU A 7 -3.85 -28.43 -18.14
N VAL A 8 -3.59 -27.21 -17.67
CA VAL A 8 -2.82 -26.92 -16.46
C VAL A 8 -3.73 -26.27 -15.43
N THR A 9 -4.06 -26.98 -14.34
CA THR A 9 -4.79 -26.37 -13.22
C THR A 9 -3.83 -25.52 -12.39
N GLY A 10 -4.22 -24.33 -11.96
CA GLY A 10 -3.33 -23.45 -11.19
C GLY A 10 -2.19 -22.88 -12.03
N GLY A 11 -2.37 -22.81 -13.36
CA GLY A 11 -1.35 -22.33 -14.30
C GLY A 11 -0.96 -20.87 -14.10
N ASN A 12 -1.77 -20.07 -13.38
CA ASN A 12 -1.41 -18.70 -13.01
C ASN A 12 -0.67 -18.59 -11.67
N GLY A 13 -0.45 -19.70 -10.95
CA GLY A 13 0.36 -19.75 -9.74
C GLY A 13 1.87 -19.74 -10.01
N PHE A 14 2.69 -19.67 -8.95
CA PHE A 14 4.15 -19.58 -9.05
C PHE A 14 4.75 -20.66 -9.96
N LEU A 15 4.64 -21.94 -9.60
CA LEU A 15 5.16 -23.04 -10.42
C LEU A 15 4.39 -23.20 -11.75
N GLY A 16 3.07 -22.95 -11.74
CA GLY A 16 2.21 -23.10 -12.91
C GLY A 16 2.66 -22.23 -14.10
N ARG A 17 3.06 -20.99 -13.86
CA ARG A 17 3.55 -20.08 -14.91
C ARG A 17 4.82 -20.59 -15.57
N TRP A 18 5.75 -21.12 -14.79
CA TRP A 18 6.98 -21.71 -15.30
C TRP A 18 6.71 -22.97 -16.12
N ILE A 19 5.77 -23.83 -15.68
CA ILE A 19 5.32 -25.00 -16.45
C ILE A 19 4.73 -24.57 -17.79
N VAL A 20 3.84 -23.57 -17.80
CA VAL A 20 3.23 -23.05 -19.03
C VAL A 20 4.31 -22.50 -19.97
N GLN A 21 5.26 -21.71 -19.45
CA GLN A 21 6.37 -21.17 -20.25
C GLN A 21 7.23 -22.27 -20.86
N ASP A 22 7.59 -23.30 -20.09
CA ASP A 22 8.40 -24.42 -20.59
C ASP A 22 7.64 -25.27 -21.61
N LEU A 23 6.32 -25.48 -21.40
CA LEU A 23 5.47 -26.15 -22.40
C LEU A 23 5.44 -25.38 -23.72
N ILE A 24 5.31 -24.05 -23.69
CA ILE A 24 5.35 -23.20 -24.89
C ILE A 24 6.70 -23.31 -25.59
N LYS A 25 7.80 -23.27 -24.82
CA LYS A 25 9.16 -23.29 -25.37
C LYS A 25 9.55 -24.64 -25.97
N ARG A 26 9.09 -25.75 -25.38
CA ARG A 26 9.62 -27.10 -25.65
C ARG A 26 8.66 -28.02 -26.39
N THR A 27 7.39 -27.66 -26.51
CA THR A 27 6.36 -28.49 -27.14
C THR A 27 5.47 -27.67 -28.07
N ASP A 28 4.76 -28.34 -28.96
CA ASP A 28 3.73 -27.75 -29.83
C ASP A 28 2.31 -27.87 -29.24
N TYR A 29 2.19 -28.04 -27.92
CA TYR A 29 0.89 -28.25 -27.29
C TYR A 29 0.04 -26.98 -27.29
N HIS A 30 -1.28 -27.17 -27.39
CA HIS A 30 -2.25 -26.14 -27.06
C HIS A 30 -2.58 -26.23 -25.58
N ILE A 31 -2.38 -25.14 -24.85
CA ILE A 31 -2.37 -25.11 -23.39
C ILE A 31 -3.63 -24.41 -22.89
N THR A 32 -4.41 -25.11 -22.10
CA THR A 32 -5.56 -24.55 -21.41
C THR A 32 -5.21 -24.34 -19.94
N ILE A 33 -5.33 -23.12 -19.43
CA ILE A 33 -5.10 -22.79 -18.03
C ILE A 33 -6.44 -22.73 -17.32
N LEU A 34 -6.64 -23.63 -16.35
CA LEU A 34 -7.79 -23.60 -15.44
C LEU A 34 -7.36 -22.98 -14.12
N ASP A 35 -7.87 -21.80 -13.80
CA ASP A 35 -7.50 -21.09 -12.58
C ASP A 35 -8.70 -20.28 -12.04
N ILE A 36 -8.71 -20.00 -10.74
CA ILE A 36 -9.74 -19.15 -10.12
C ILE A 36 -9.58 -17.68 -10.53
N PHE A 37 -8.40 -17.31 -11.05
CA PHE A 37 -8.09 -15.98 -11.52
C PHE A 37 -7.57 -16.02 -12.96
N ILE A 38 -8.19 -15.25 -13.86
CA ILE A 38 -7.69 -15.01 -15.22
C ILE A 38 -6.92 -13.68 -15.22
N PRO A 39 -5.66 -13.64 -15.67
CA PRO A 39 -4.90 -12.40 -15.76
C PRO A 39 -5.45 -11.50 -16.88
N THR A 40 -5.57 -10.21 -16.60
CA THR A 40 -6.22 -9.22 -17.49
C THR A 40 -5.29 -8.60 -18.53
N ASN A 41 -3.96 -8.71 -18.37
CA ASN A 41 -2.95 -8.06 -19.22
C ASN A 41 -1.86 -9.07 -19.68
N VAL A 42 -2.26 -10.20 -20.27
CA VAL A 42 -1.28 -11.13 -20.88
C VAL A 42 -1.34 -10.97 -22.40
N PRO A 43 -0.20 -10.83 -23.09
CA PRO A 43 -0.17 -10.83 -24.55
C PRO A 43 -0.93 -12.04 -25.09
N ALA A 44 -1.77 -11.81 -26.10
CA ALA A 44 -2.49 -12.89 -26.75
C ALA A 44 -1.49 -13.89 -27.31
N ASN A 45 -1.66 -15.17 -26.96
CA ASN A 45 -0.89 -16.27 -27.51
C ASN A 45 -1.87 -17.30 -28.04
N ASP A 46 -1.82 -17.56 -29.34
CA ASP A 46 -2.77 -18.43 -30.03
C ASP A 46 -2.75 -19.88 -29.51
N ARG A 47 -1.70 -20.27 -28.78
CA ARG A 47 -1.56 -21.58 -28.14
C ARG A 47 -2.07 -21.64 -26.70
N ILE A 48 -2.52 -20.53 -26.12
CA ILE A 48 -2.99 -20.47 -24.72
C ILE A 48 -4.49 -20.14 -24.68
N THR A 49 -5.23 -20.88 -23.87
CA THR A 49 -6.64 -20.62 -23.59
C THR A 49 -6.83 -20.53 -22.08
N TYR A 50 -7.50 -19.47 -21.61
CA TYR A 50 -7.79 -19.28 -20.20
C TYR A 50 -9.23 -19.68 -19.88
N ILE A 51 -9.42 -20.44 -18.80
CA ILE A 51 -10.73 -20.82 -18.26
C ILE A 51 -10.76 -20.47 -16.78
N ALA A 52 -11.73 -19.65 -16.38
CA ALA A 52 -11.99 -19.36 -14.98
C ALA A 52 -12.75 -20.55 -14.36
N GLY A 53 -12.22 -21.12 -13.28
CA GLY A 53 -12.90 -22.20 -12.57
C GLY A 53 -12.19 -22.64 -11.30
N ASP A 54 -12.99 -23.05 -10.32
CA ASP A 54 -12.51 -23.61 -9.05
C ASP A 54 -12.49 -25.14 -9.16
N ILE A 55 -11.37 -25.77 -8.81
CA ILE A 55 -11.24 -27.24 -8.87
C ILE A 55 -12.18 -27.97 -7.90
N THR A 56 -12.75 -27.26 -6.92
CA THR A 56 -13.76 -27.80 -6.00
C THR A 56 -15.15 -27.88 -6.64
N ASP A 57 -15.35 -27.29 -7.82
CA ASP A 57 -16.55 -27.46 -8.65
C ASP A 57 -16.32 -28.55 -9.70
N ALA A 58 -16.91 -29.72 -9.46
CA ALA A 58 -16.78 -30.87 -10.34
C ALA A 58 -17.29 -30.62 -11.77
N ALA A 59 -18.32 -29.79 -11.96
CA ALA A 59 -18.87 -29.50 -13.28
C ALA A 59 -17.92 -28.60 -14.07
N ALA A 60 -17.36 -27.58 -13.43
CA ALA A 60 -16.36 -26.68 -14.03
C ALA A 60 -15.11 -27.46 -14.48
N VAL A 61 -14.58 -28.33 -13.62
CA VAL A 61 -13.41 -29.18 -13.93
C VAL A 61 -13.68 -30.11 -15.11
N ARG A 62 -14.84 -30.77 -15.13
CA ARG A 62 -15.25 -31.65 -16.24
C ARG A 62 -15.35 -30.87 -17.56
N SER A 63 -16.02 -29.72 -17.54
CA SER A 63 -16.16 -28.87 -18.72
C SER A 63 -14.80 -28.40 -19.25
N ALA A 64 -13.87 -28.07 -18.37
CA ALA A 64 -12.55 -27.60 -18.76
C ALA A 64 -11.68 -28.72 -19.35
N LEU A 65 -11.76 -29.95 -18.83
CA LEU A 65 -10.96 -31.09 -19.29
C LEU A 65 -11.46 -31.72 -20.60
N LYS A 66 -12.69 -31.45 -21.01
CA LYS A 66 -13.27 -31.99 -22.23
C LYS A 66 -12.36 -31.78 -23.46
N GLY A 67 -12.02 -32.88 -24.13
CA GLY A 67 -11.21 -32.88 -25.36
C GLY A 67 -9.69 -32.71 -25.16
N HIS A 68 -9.19 -32.72 -23.91
CA HIS A 68 -7.76 -32.68 -23.60
C HIS A 68 -7.16 -34.09 -23.51
N GLN A 69 -5.88 -34.22 -23.82
CA GLN A 69 -5.15 -35.50 -23.71
C GLN A 69 -4.30 -35.56 -22.43
N ILE A 70 -3.90 -34.40 -21.92
CA ILE A 70 -2.98 -34.27 -20.78
C ILE A 70 -3.57 -33.31 -19.77
N CYS A 71 -3.54 -33.68 -18.49
CA CYS A 71 -3.84 -32.80 -17.36
C CYS A 71 -2.60 -32.70 -16.45
N MET A 72 -2.10 -31.48 -16.25
CA MET A 72 -1.10 -31.14 -15.24
C MET A 72 -1.79 -30.49 -14.05
N HIS A 73 -1.93 -31.25 -12.97
CA HIS A 73 -2.62 -30.80 -11.78
C HIS A 73 -1.65 -30.13 -10.79
N VAL A 74 -1.50 -28.81 -10.93
CA VAL A 74 -0.58 -27.96 -10.14
C VAL A 74 -1.30 -27.14 -9.05
N ALA A 75 -2.64 -27.09 -9.10
CA ALA A 75 -3.44 -26.28 -8.19
C ALA A 75 -3.25 -26.73 -6.72
N SER A 76 -3.01 -25.76 -5.84
CA SER A 76 -2.82 -25.96 -4.41
C SER A 76 -3.18 -24.67 -3.66
N PRO A 77 -3.77 -24.75 -2.46
CA PRO A 77 -4.08 -23.55 -1.68
C PRO A 77 -2.80 -22.91 -1.10
N PRO A 78 -2.82 -21.60 -0.82
CA PRO A 78 -1.74 -20.91 -0.10
C PRO A 78 -1.52 -21.47 1.31
N HIS A 79 -0.28 -21.44 1.81
CA HIS A 79 0.09 -22.02 3.12
C HIS A 79 -0.66 -21.46 4.33
N HIS A 80 -1.19 -20.24 4.25
CA HIS A 80 -1.90 -19.58 5.35
C HIS A 80 -3.40 -19.92 5.41
N PHE A 81 -3.89 -20.81 4.54
CA PHE A 81 -5.29 -21.22 4.53
C PHE A 81 -5.60 -22.15 5.72
N PRO A 82 -6.84 -22.20 6.23
CA PRO A 82 -7.20 -23.11 7.31
C PRO A 82 -7.20 -24.58 6.84
N ALA A 83 -7.03 -25.51 7.79
CA ALA A 83 -6.98 -26.95 7.55
C ALA A 83 -8.15 -27.49 6.69
N GLU A 84 -9.36 -26.98 6.89
CA GLU A 84 -10.55 -27.37 6.12
C GLU A 84 -10.42 -27.05 4.63
N LYS A 85 -9.82 -25.90 4.30
CA LYS A 85 -9.59 -25.50 2.91
C LYS A 85 -8.53 -26.38 2.26
N PHE A 86 -7.49 -26.81 3.00
CA PHE A 86 -6.54 -27.79 2.49
C PHE A 86 -7.22 -29.11 2.12
N LYS A 87 -8.07 -29.65 3.00
CA LYS A 87 -8.83 -30.88 2.69
C LYS A 87 -9.71 -30.70 1.47
N LYS A 88 -10.52 -29.64 1.44
CA LYS A 88 -11.43 -29.39 0.32
C LYS A 88 -10.71 -29.26 -1.03
N ILE A 89 -9.58 -28.55 -1.07
CA ILE A 89 -8.89 -28.25 -2.33
C ILE A 89 -7.96 -29.40 -2.74
N ASN A 90 -7.10 -29.88 -1.84
CA ASN A 90 -6.12 -30.92 -2.17
C ASN A 90 -6.74 -32.32 -2.23
N ILE A 91 -7.81 -32.62 -1.48
CA ILE A 91 -8.44 -33.95 -1.50
C ILE A 91 -9.63 -33.93 -2.47
N ASP A 92 -10.69 -33.17 -2.14
CA ASP A 92 -11.92 -33.20 -2.93
C ASP A 92 -11.69 -32.62 -4.34
N GLY A 93 -10.93 -31.53 -4.45
CA GLY A 93 -10.55 -30.95 -5.74
C GLY A 93 -9.70 -31.89 -6.60
N THR A 94 -8.76 -32.64 -6.01
CA THR A 94 -7.99 -33.65 -6.75
C THR A 94 -8.87 -34.84 -7.15
N GLN A 95 -9.83 -35.26 -6.31
CA GLN A 95 -10.81 -36.28 -6.70
C GLN A 95 -11.64 -35.84 -7.91
N ASN A 96 -12.12 -34.59 -7.92
CA ASN A 96 -12.85 -34.03 -9.07
C ASN A 96 -12.01 -34.07 -10.36
N VAL A 97 -10.71 -33.77 -10.28
CA VAL A 97 -9.79 -33.85 -11.42
C VAL A 97 -9.62 -35.29 -11.91
N ILE A 98 -9.46 -36.26 -11.00
CA ILE A 98 -9.37 -37.69 -11.35
C ILE A 98 -10.65 -38.15 -12.05
N ASP A 99 -11.82 -37.83 -11.47
CA ASP A 99 -13.13 -38.24 -12.01
C ASP A 99 -13.39 -37.60 -13.38
N ALA A 100 -13.00 -36.33 -13.56
CA ALA A 100 -13.07 -35.64 -14.84
C ALA A 100 -12.12 -36.23 -15.88
N CYS A 101 -10.89 -36.60 -15.50
CA CYS A 101 -9.97 -37.26 -16.42
C CYS A 101 -10.53 -38.60 -16.93
N LEU A 102 -11.12 -39.40 -16.03
CA LEU A 102 -11.73 -40.68 -16.39
C LEU A 102 -12.99 -40.50 -17.26
N SER A 103 -13.87 -39.55 -16.93
CA SER A 103 -15.12 -39.34 -17.66
C SER A 103 -14.93 -38.69 -19.04
N GLU A 104 -13.94 -37.80 -19.18
CA GLU A 104 -13.64 -37.10 -20.44
C GLU A 104 -12.54 -37.78 -21.28
N ASN A 105 -12.10 -38.99 -20.88
CA ASN A 105 -11.07 -39.79 -21.54
C ASN A 105 -9.73 -39.07 -21.71
N VAL A 106 -9.31 -38.32 -20.69
CA VAL A 106 -7.97 -37.71 -20.62
C VAL A 106 -6.97 -38.82 -20.31
N GLY A 107 -6.02 -39.07 -21.21
CA GLY A 107 -5.15 -40.25 -21.11
C GLY A 107 -3.97 -40.12 -20.13
N ARG A 108 -3.60 -38.90 -19.72
CA ARG A 108 -2.41 -38.62 -18.89
C ARG A 108 -2.70 -37.58 -17.81
N LEU A 109 -2.41 -37.92 -16.56
CA LEU A 109 -2.52 -37.02 -15.40
C LEU A 109 -1.17 -36.92 -14.66
N ILE A 110 -0.55 -35.75 -14.70
CA ILE A 110 0.65 -35.43 -13.93
C ILE A 110 0.23 -34.62 -12.70
N TYR A 111 0.53 -35.13 -11.50
CA TYR A 111 0.20 -34.45 -10.25
C TYR A 111 1.43 -33.78 -9.63
N THR A 112 1.30 -32.51 -9.26
CA THR A 112 2.29 -31.82 -8.44
C THR A 112 2.03 -32.09 -6.95
N SER A 113 2.75 -33.08 -6.44
CA SER A 113 2.82 -33.43 -5.03
C SER A 113 3.86 -32.56 -4.31
N SER A 114 4.41 -33.03 -3.18
CA SER A 114 5.47 -32.35 -2.46
C SER A 114 6.40 -33.36 -1.81
N ALA A 115 7.68 -33.03 -1.68
CA ALA A 115 8.58 -33.83 -0.87
C ALA A 115 8.22 -33.81 0.64
N SER A 116 7.28 -32.95 1.07
CA SER A 116 6.79 -32.94 2.45
C SER A 116 5.81 -34.07 2.77
N VAL A 117 5.33 -34.84 1.78
CA VAL A 117 4.44 -36.00 1.99
C VAL A 117 5.06 -37.12 2.85
N LEU A 118 6.38 -37.07 3.07
CA LEU A 118 7.09 -37.98 3.96
C LEU A 118 7.43 -37.37 5.34
N GLN A 119 7.04 -36.13 5.59
CA GLN A 119 7.51 -35.39 6.76
C GLN A 119 6.64 -35.61 8.00
N ASP A 120 7.18 -36.33 8.99
CA ASP A 120 6.64 -36.50 10.34
C ASP A 120 7.42 -35.71 11.41
N GLY A 121 8.46 -34.99 11.00
CA GLY A 121 9.37 -34.24 11.86
C GLY A 121 10.65 -35.00 12.25
N SER A 122 10.86 -36.20 11.70
CA SER A 122 12.15 -36.90 11.72
C SER A 122 13.05 -36.46 10.55
N PRO A 123 14.38 -36.64 10.64
CA PRO A 123 15.29 -36.39 9.53
C PRO A 123 15.02 -37.31 8.34
N LEU A 124 15.05 -36.75 7.13
CA LEU A 124 14.96 -37.48 5.86
C LEU A 124 16.31 -37.37 5.14
N GLU A 125 17.11 -38.43 5.24
CA GLU A 125 18.46 -38.46 4.69
C GLU A 125 18.52 -39.35 3.45
N ASN A 126 18.80 -38.74 2.30
CA ASN A 126 18.84 -39.42 1.01
C ASN A 126 17.59 -40.25 0.71
N ALA A 127 16.42 -39.76 1.15
CA ALA A 127 15.17 -40.50 1.07
C ALA A 127 14.74 -40.69 -0.40
N ASP A 128 14.29 -41.89 -0.75
CA ASP A 128 13.79 -42.24 -2.07
C ASP A 128 12.29 -42.58 -2.04
N GLU A 129 11.71 -42.96 -3.17
CA GLU A 129 10.28 -43.22 -3.27
C GLU A 129 9.81 -44.52 -2.60
N THR A 130 10.71 -45.31 -2.01
CA THR A 130 10.37 -46.50 -1.21
C THR A 130 9.97 -46.15 0.22
N PHE A 131 10.28 -44.93 0.68
CA PHE A 131 9.89 -44.47 2.01
C PHE A 131 8.35 -44.45 2.16
N PRO A 132 7.81 -45.04 3.24
CA PRO A 132 6.37 -45.10 3.46
C PRO A 132 5.83 -43.72 3.85
N TYR A 133 4.56 -43.48 3.53
CA TYR A 133 3.85 -42.34 4.11
C TYR A 133 3.82 -42.46 5.64
N PRO A 134 4.03 -41.36 6.37
CA PRO A 134 4.03 -41.38 7.82
C PRO A 134 2.61 -41.61 8.37
N LYS A 135 2.52 -42.18 9.57
CA LYS A 135 1.24 -42.33 10.29
C LYS A 135 0.73 -41.01 10.85
N THR A 136 1.64 -40.12 11.20
CA THR A 136 1.36 -38.82 11.79
C THR A 136 2.16 -37.77 11.03
N PHE A 137 1.47 -36.76 10.49
CA PHE A 137 2.09 -35.70 9.73
C PHE A 137 2.38 -34.48 10.61
N ILE A 138 3.43 -33.74 10.26
CA ILE A 138 3.79 -32.51 10.99
C ILE A 138 2.81 -31.35 10.74
N GLU A 139 2.15 -31.35 9.59
CA GLU A 139 1.24 -30.29 9.14
C GLU A 139 0.14 -30.83 8.21
N THR A 140 -1.02 -30.15 8.19
CA THR A 140 -2.17 -30.53 7.36
C THR A 140 -1.87 -30.48 5.86
N TYR A 141 -1.01 -29.56 5.42
CA TYR A 141 -0.61 -29.50 4.01
C TYR A 141 0.02 -30.82 3.54
N SER A 142 0.98 -31.34 4.31
CA SER A 142 1.69 -32.59 4.02
C SER A 142 0.76 -33.81 4.05
N GLU A 143 -0.14 -33.86 5.03
CA GLU A 143 -1.17 -34.91 5.12
C GLU A 143 -2.09 -34.91 3.88
N THR A 144 -2.65 -33.74 3.54
CA THR A 144 -3.60 -33.63 2.41
C THR A 144 -2.93 -33.89 1.06
N LYS A 145 -1.68 -33.47 0.87
CA LYS A 145 -0.88 -33.80 -0.32
C LYS A 145 -0.55 -35.29 -0.41
N ALA A 146 -0.27 -35.97 0.71
CA ALA A 146 -0.02 -37.41 0.73
C ALA A 146 -1.27 -38.22 0.36
N ILE A 147 -2.43 -37.82 0.89
CA ILE A 147 -3.73 -38.43 0.55
C ILE A 147 -4.02 -38.26 -0.95
N ALA A 148 -3.87 -37.04 -1.47
CA ALA A 148 -4.09 -36.73 -2.87
C ALA A 148 -3.14 -37.49 -3.81
N GLU A 149 -1.85 -37.57 -3.46
CA GLU A 149 -0.85 -38.35 -4.19
C GLU A 149 -1.24 -39.83 -4.24
N ALA A 150 -1.64 -40.41 -3.11
CA ALA A 150 -2.10 -41.79 -3.06
C ALA A 150 -3.34 -42.03 -3.93
N MET A 151 -4.29 -41.08 -3.96
CA MET A 151 -5.47 -41.14 -4.83
C MET A 151 -5.09 -41.12 -6.31
N VAL A 152 -4.20 -40.21 -6.71
CA VAL A 152 -3.72 -40.11 -8.11
C VAL A 152 -3.01 -41.39 -8.53
N LEU A 153 -2.04 -41.87 -7.74
CA LEU A 153 -1.29 -43.09 -8.07
C LEU A 153 -2.18 -44.33 -8.11
N LYS A 154 -3.21 -44.40 -7.25
CA LYS A 154 -4.20 -45.48 -7.25
C LYS A 154 -5.12 -45.42 -8.47
N ALA A 155 -5.36 -44.24 -9.04
CA ALA A 155 -6.14 -44.06 -10.26
C ALA A 155 -5.39 -44.50 -11.53
N ASN A 156 -4.09 -44.80 -11.44
CA ASN A 156 -3.31 -45.29 -12.57
C ASN A 156 -3.87 -46.60 -13.12
N ASN A 157 -4.24 -46.59 -14.39
CA ASN A 157 -4.66 -47.76 -15.13
C ASN A 157 -4.13 -47.69 -16.57
N ASN A 158 -3.34 -48.69 -16.95
CA ASN A 158 -2.66 -48.77 -18.25
C ASN A 158 -3.61 -48.75 -19.46
N SER A 159 -4.92 -48.98 -19.28
CA SER A 159 -5.91 -48.94 -20.36
C SER A 159 -6.71 -47.63 -20.45
N THR A 160 -6.77 -46.82 -19.39
CA THR A 160 -7.69 -45.65 -19.34
C THR A 160 -7.01 -44.35 -18.93
N LEU A 161 -6.17 -44.37 -17.90
CA LEU A 161 -5.54 -43.16 -17.35
C LEU A 161 -4.15 -43.49 -16.83
N LEU A 162 -3.12 -42.94 -17.47
CA LEU A 162 -1.76 -43.00 -16.96
C LEU A 162 -1.53 -41.85 -15.98
N THR A 163 -0.97 -42.13 -14.82
CA THR A 163 -0.70 -41.09 -13.81
C THR A 163 0.75 -41.12 -13.33
N CYS A 164 1.32 -39.97 -12.97
CA CYS A 164 2.53 -39.92 -12.15
C CYS A 164 2.50 -38.71 -11.22
N SER A 165 3.28 -38.78 -10.14
CA SER A 165 3.36 -37.71 -9.13
C SER A 165 4.77 -37.16 -9.00
N LEU A 166 4.92 -35.84 -9.01
CA LEU A 166 6.21 -35.16 -8.84
C LEU A 166 6.29 -34.55 -7.44
N ARG A 167 7.37 -34.87 -6.70
CA ARG A 167 7.62 -34.45 -5.31
C ARG A 167 8.76 -33.41 -5.26
N PRO A 168 8.50 -32.14 -5.60
CA PRO A 168 9.51 -31.10 -5.49
C PRO A 168 9.83 -30.75 -4.02
N SER A 169 11.06 -30.32 -3.76
CA SER A 169 11.52 -29.82 -2.44
C SER A 169 11.99 -28.37 -2.52
N GLY A 170 11.50 -27.51 -1.62
CA GLY A 170 12.05 -26.16 -1.43
C GLY A 170 12.14 -25.35 -2.72
N ILE A 171 11.03 -25.22 -3.45
CA ILE A 171 11.00 -24.53 -4.75
C ILE A 171 11.33 -23.05 -4.54
N PHE A 172 12.30 -22.52 -5.28
CA PHE A 172 12.65 -21.10 -5.28
C PHE A 172 12.93 -20.61 -6.70
N GLY A 173 12.80 -19.30 -6.93
CA GLY A 173 13.08 -18.66 -8.21
C GLY A 173 12.24 -17.39 -8.41
N PRO A 174 12.35 -16.72 -9.57
CA PRO A 174 11.57 -15.52 -9.86
C PRO A 174 10.06 -15.81 -9.81
N GLY A 175 9.32 -14.95 -9.10
CA GLY A 175 7.89 -15.13 -8.83
C GLY A 175 7.54 -15.96 -7.60
N ASP A 176 8.53 -16.41 -6.82
CA ASP A 176 8.31 -17.06 -5.53
C ASP A 176 7.61 -16.10 -4.55
N THR A 177 6.45 -16.53 -4.05
CA THR A 177 5.60 -15.75 -3.14
C THR A 177 5.73 -16.16 -1.67
N GLN A 178 6.55 -17.16 -1.36
CA GLN A 178 6.56 -17.83 -0.06
C GLN A 178 7.93 -17.82 0.62
N ALA A 179 8.92 -18.52 0.07
CA ALA A 179 10.19 -18.73 0.76
C ALA A 179 11.06 -17.47 0.71
N THR A 180 11.30 -16.96 -0.50
CA THR A 180 12.10 -15.76 -0.78
C THR A 180 11.56 -14.53 -0.04
N PRO A 181 10.24 -14.17 -0.13
CA PRO A 181 9.69 -13.07 0.64
C PRO A 181 9.82 -13.24 2.15
N GLY A 182 9.70 -14.47 2.66
CA GLY A 182 9.89 -14.79 4.08
C GLY A 182 11.31 -14.50 4.56
N PHE A 183 12.34 -14.90 3.79
CA PHE A 183 13.73 -14.57 4.10
C PHE A 183 14.01 -13.07 4.01
N LEU A 184 13.47 -12.39 3.00
CA LEU A 184 13.58 -10.93 2.90
C LEU A 184 12.87 -10.21 4.05
N GLU A 185 11.79 -10.76 4.61
CA GLU A 185 11.15 -10.21 5.81
C GLU A 185 12.05 -10.35 7.05
N VAL A 186 12.75 -11.48 7.20
CA VAL A 186 13.77 -11.68 8.26
C VAL A 186 14.90 -10.65 8.12
N LEU A 187 15.34 -10.36 6.90
CA LEU A 187 16.32 -9.33 6.60
C LEU A 187 15.81 -7.93 6.98
N LYS A 188 14.59 -7.56 6.56
CA LYS A 188 13.93 -6.29 6.90
C LYS A 188 13.79 -6.08 8.41
N LYS A 189 13.54 -7.14 9.18
CA LYS A 189 13.44 -7.10 10.64
C LYS A 189 14.78 -7.07 11.37
N GLY A 190 15.91 -7.10 10.64
CA GLY A 190 17.25 -7.17 11.24
C GLY A 190 17.55 -8.50 11.92
N GLN A 191 16.76 -9.54 11.66
CA GLN A 191 16.85 -10.86 12.31
C GLN A 191 17.76 -11.84 11.55
N HIS A 192 18.33 -11.43 10.43
CA HIS A 192 19.21 -12.24 9.55
C HIS A 192 20.49 -12.77 10.23
N ARG A 193 20.83 -12.26 11.42
CA ARG A 193 21.98 -12.71 12.21
C ARG A 193 21.67 -13.93 13.09
N LEU A 194 20.41 -14.29 13.26
CA LEU A 194 19.99 -15.41 14.10
C LEU A 194 20.05 -16.72 13.31
N GLN A 195 20.69 -17.74 13.89
CA GLN A 195 20.73 -19.11 13.37
C GLN A 195 20.25 -20.08 14.44
N ILE A 196 19.51 -21.12 14.05
CA ILE A 196 19.17 -22.23 14.94
C ILE A 196 20.08 -23.40 14.61
N GLY A 197 20.74 -23.95 15.63
CA GLY A 197 21.72 -25.02 15.45
C GLY A 197 23.01 -24.54 14.80
N ASP A 198 23.87 -25.47 14.44
CA ASP A 198 25.21 -25.25 13.89
C ASP A 198 25.27 -25.16 12.36
N ASN A 199 24.12 -25.23 11.67
CA ASN A 199 24.01 -25.29 10.21
C ASN A 199 24.70 -26.52 9.60
N SER A 200 24.69 -27.65 10.29
CA SER A 200 25.03 -28.96 9.71
C SER A 200 23.89 -29.59 8.90
N GLY A 201 22.65 -29.14 9.12
CA GLY A 201 21.43 -29.69 8.51
C GLY A 201 21.36 -29.46 6.99
N LEU A 202 21.46 -30.52 6.19
CA LEU A 202 21.36 -30.48 4.73
C LEU A 202 19.90 -30.37 4.27
N PHE A 203 19.64 -29.53 3.27
CA PHE A 203 18.32 -29.29 2.71
C PHE A 203 18.37 -29.17 1.17
N ASP A 204 17.41 -29.79 0.48
CA ASP A 204 17.22 -29.62 -0.96
C ASP A 204 16.38 -28.38 -1.29
N TRP A 205 17.07 -27.34 -1.77
CA TRP A 205 16.48 -26.19 -2.45
C TRP A 205 16.47 -26.44 -3.97
N THR A 206 15.29 -26.33 -4.60
CA THR A 206 15.13 -26.68 -6.01
C THR A 206 14.74 -25.46 -6.82
N TYR A 207 15.50 -25.19 -7.88
CA TYR A 207 15.20 -24.05 -8.76
C TYR A 207 13.94 -24.34 -9.57
N VAL A 208 13.05 -23.36 -9.68
CA VAL A 208 11.70 -23.53 -10.25
C VAL A 208 11.71 -24.03 -11.69
N GLU A 209 12.68 -23.63 -12.51
CA GLU A 209 12.84 -24.13 -13.89
C GLU A 209 13.13 -25.62 -13.95
N ASN A 210 13.94 -26.17 -13.03
CA ASN A 210 14.20 -27.61 -12.98
C ASN A 210 12.90 -28.39 -12.65
N VAL A 211 12.03 -27.81 -11.81
CA VAL A 211 10.72 -28.40 -11.50
C VAL A 211 9.78 -28.31 -12.70
N ALA A 212 9.72 -27.18 -13.37
CA ALA A 212 8.89 -26.97 -14.56
C ALA A 212 9.31 -27.90 -15.71
N TYR A 213 10.61 -27.98 -15.99
CA TYR A 213 11.17 -28.88 -16.99
C TYR A 213 10.84 -30.35 -16.69
N SER A 214 10.88 -30.75 -15.42
CA SER A 214 10.47 -32.09 -14.99
C SER A 214 8.99 -32.40 -15.30
N HIS A 215 8.10 -31.41 -15.30
CA HIS A 215 6.70 -31.60 -15.70
C HIS A 215 6.57 -31.82 -17.22
N VAL A 216 7.36 -31.12 -18.03
CA VAL A 216 7.41 -31.35 -19.49
C VAL A 216 7.89 -32.76 -19.79
N LEU A 217 9.01 -33.17 -19.19
CA LEU A 217 9.55 -34.53 -19.33
C LEU A 217 8.57 -35.59 -18.84
N ALA A 218 7.88 -35.35 -17.72
CA ALA A 218 6.82 -36.25 -17.25
C ALA A 218 5.69 -36.38 -18.27
N ALA A 219 5.23 -35.29 -18.89
CA ALA A 219 4.19 -35.36 -19.92
C ALA A 219 4.61 -36.14 -21.17
N GLU A 220 5.88 -36.06 -21.56
CA GLU A 220 6.44 -36.81 -22.69
C GLU A 220 6.63 -38.30 -22.36
N LYS A 221 7.17 -38.61 -21.17
CA LYS A 221 7.54 -39.97 -20.76
C LYS A 221 6.39 -40.75 -20.11
N LEU A 222 5.27 -40.11 -19.78
CA LEU A 222 4.07 -40.77 -19.25
C LEU A 222 3.29 -41.48 -20.38
N VAL A 223 3.89 -42.58 -20.86
CA VAL A 223 3.36 -43.46 -21.89
C VAL A 223 3.34 -44.90 -21.38
N ALA A 224 2.45 -45.73 -21.94
CA ALA A 224 2.37 -47.14 -21.54
C ALA A 224 3.70 -47.86 -21.84
N GLY A 225 4.20 -48.63 -20.87
CA GLY A 225 5.44 -49.40 -21.01
C GLY A 225 6.75 -48.64 -20.69
N SER A 226 6.72 -47.33 -20.40
CA SER A 226 7.93 -46.57 -20.06
C SER A 226 8.44 -46.78 -18.62
N GLY A 227 7.67 -47.44 -17.76
CA GLY A 227 7.96 -47.56 -16.32
C GLY A 227 7.61 -46.30 -15.50
N VAL A 228 7.14 -45.23 -16.13
CA VAL A 228 6.68 -43.99 -15.47
C VAL A 228 5.26 -44.08 -14.89
N PRO A 229 4.27 -44.73 -15.56
CA PRO A 229 2.91 -44.81 -15.03
C PRO A 229 2.83 -45.43 -13.63
N GLY A 230 2.03 -44.81 -12.75
CA GLY A 230 1.79 -45.23 -11.38
C GLY A 230 2.95 -44.93 -10.41
N GLN A 231 3.93 -44.12 -10.82
CA GLN A 231 5.12 -43.82 -10.01
C GLN A 231 5.13 -42.38 -9.47
N ALA A 232 5.73 -42.23 -8.30
CA ALA A 232 6.19 -40.94 -7.78
C ALA A 232 7.68 -40.72 -8.10
N PHE A 233 8.10 -39.44 -8.14
CA PHE A 233 9.47 -39.01 -8.40
C PHE A 233 9.86 -37.81 -7.54
N PHE A 234 10.98 -37.88 -6.82
CA PHE A 234 11.59 -36.71 -6.19
C PHE A 234 12.26 -35.82 -7.23
N ILE A 235 11.97 -34.51 -7.14
CA ILE A 235 12.51 -33.51 -8.05
C ILE A 235 13.31 -32.51 -7.23
N THR A 236 14.64 -32.57 -7.35
CA THR A 236 15.59 -31.67 -6.67
C THR A 236 16.73 -31.29 -7.61
N ASN A 237 17.56 -30.33 -7.19
CA ASN A 237 18.78 -29.97 -7.92
C ASN A 237 19.90 -31.04 -7.77
N GLY A 238 19.71 -32.09 -6.97
CA GLY A 238 20.72 -33.14 -6.74
C GLY A 238 21.99 -32.67 -6.03
N ALA A 239 21.95 -31.50 -5.39
CA ALA A 239 23.05 -30.88 -4.67
C ALA A 239 22.53 -30.26 -3.35
N PRO A 240 22.27 -31.09 -2.32
CA PRO A 240 21.76 -30.58 -1.05
C PRO A 240 22.80 -29.69 -0.37
N VAL A 241 22.35 -28.58 0.22
CA VAL A 241 23.21 -27.61 0.89
C VAL A 241 22.75 -27.40 2.33
N PRO A 242 23.64 -26.95 3.24
CA PRO A 242 23.21 -26.54 4.56
C PRO A 242 22.07 -25.52 4.51
N PHE A 243 21.03 -25.72 5.32
CA PHE A 243 19.79 -24.93 5.24
C PHE A 243 20.05 -23.41 5.23
N TRP A 244 20.93 -22.91 6.11
CA TRP A 244 21.19 -21.48 6.26
C TRP A 244 22.06 -20.89 5.15
N ASN A 245 22.67 -21.71 4.29
CA ASN A 245 23.46 -21.19 3.17
C ASN A 245 22.57 -20.53 2.12
N HIS A 246 21.36 -21.04 1.89
CA HIS A 246 20.42 -20.48 0.94
C HIS A 246 19.95 -19.06 1.31
N PRO A 247 19.38 -18.79 2.50
CA PRO A 247 19.00 -17.43 2.88
C PRO A 247 20.22 -16.50 2.97
N ARG A 248 21.41 -17.00 3.34
CA ARG A 248 22.64 -16.20 3.35
C ARG A 248 23.10 -15.79 1.96
N ALA A 249 23.02 -16.68 0.98
CA ALA A 249 23.30 -16.31 -0.40
C ALA A 249 22.34 -15.22 -0.87
N LEU A 250 21.04 -15.36 -0.55
CA LEU A 250 20.05 -14.31 -0.84
C LEU A 250 20.39 -12.97 -0.17
N TYR A 251 20.90 -12.98 1.07
CA TYR A 251 21.31 -11.76 1.77
C TYR A 251 22.61 -11.17 1.19
N ALA A 252 23.56 -12.02 0.79
CA ALA A 252 24.81 -11.62 0.17
C ALA A 252 24.57 -10.95 -1.20
N GLU A 253 23.64 -11.46 -2.02
CA GLU A 253 23.18 -10.81 -3.26
C GLU A 253 22.59 -9.41 -3.02
N LYS A 254 22.12 -9.12 -1.80
CA LYS A 254 21.66 -7.77 -1.39
C LYS A 254 22.77 -6.93 -0.74
N GLY A 255 24.03 -7.36 -0.84
CA GLY A 255 25.19 -6.69 -0.23
C GLY A 255 25.27 -6.86 1.29
N ILE A 256 24.48 -7.76 1.90
CA ILE A 256 24.39 -7.91 3.35
C ILE A 256 25.05 -9.22 3.77
N VAL A 257 26.27 -9.11 4.29
CA VAL A 257 27.00 -10.21 4.93
C VAL A 257 27.07 -9.94 6.42
N ALA A 258 26.44 -10.77 7.23
CA ALA A 258 26.47 -10.60 8.68
C ALA A 258 27.88 -10.88 9.22
N PRO A 259 28.55 -9.92 9.89
CA PRO A 259 29.91 -10.11 10.39
C PRO A 259 29.98 -11.11 11.55
N ARG A 260 28.83 -11.37 12.20
CA ARG A 260 28.71 -12.36 13.28
C ARG A 260 27.32 -12.96 13.30
N ILE A 261 27.27 -14.29 13.39
CA ILE A 261 26.05 -15.10 13.53
C ILE A 261 25.83 -15.42 15.02
N ILE A 262 24.60 -15.21 15.49
CA ILE A 262 24.15 -15.57 16.83
C ILE A 262 23.47 -16.94 16.73
N ILE A 263 24.09 -17.95 17.34
CA ILE A 263 23.60 -19.32 17.32
C ILE A 263 22.68 -19.54 18.52
N ILE A 264 21.44 -19.93 18.25
CA ILE A 264 20.45 -20.35 19.24
C ILE A 264 20.50 -21.88 19.32
N ASN A 265 20.72 -22.40 20.52
CA ASN A 265 20.69 -23.85 20.76
C ASN A 265 19.29 -24.41 20.42
N PHE A 266 19.25 -25.56 19.75
CA PHE A 266 18.01 -26.22 19.32
C PHE A 266 16.99 -26.42 20.46
N GLN A 267 17.43 -26.81 21.66
CA GLN A 267 16.54 -27.02 22.80
C GLN A 267 15.91 -25.70 23.27
N ILE A 268 16.70 -24.61 23.28
CA ILE A 268 16.21 -23.27 23.62
C ILE A 268 15.20 -22.80 22.56
N ALA A 269 15.49 -23.04 21.27
CA ALA A 269 14.58 -22.71 20.19
C ALA A 269 13.23 -23.47 20.32
N LEU A 270 13.25 -24.76 20.69
CA LEU A 270 12.02 -25.52 20.95
C LEU A 270 11.19 -24.95 22.11
N ILE A 271 11.84 -24.50 23.19
CA ILE A 271 11.16 -23.85 24.32
C ILE A 271 10.53 -22.52 23.88
N ILE A 272 11.27 -21.68 23.14
CA ILE A 272 10.74 -20.42 22.60
C ILE A 272 9.54 -20.70 21.67
N GLY A 273 9.64 -21.72 20.82
CA GLY A 273 8.54 -22.17 19.95
C GLY A 273 7.32 -22.61 20.75
N PHE A 274 7.50 -23.37 21.84
CA PHE A 274 6.42 -23.79 22.72
C PHE A 274 5.72 -22.60 23.40
N LEU A 275 6.49 -21.65 23.94
CA LEU A 275 5.94 -20.45 24.57
C LEU A 275 5.16 -19.57 23.58
N SER A 276 5.65 -19.46 22.35
CA SER A 276 5.00 -18.75 21.25
C SER A 276 3.67 -19.42 20.85
N GLU A 277 3.64 -20.76 20.75
CA GLU A 277 2.41 -21.53 20.51
C GLU A 277 1.39 -21.35 21.64
N MET A 278 1.83 -21.45 22.90
CA MET A 278 0.98 -21.24 24.08
C MET A 278 0.39 -19.82 24.10
N PHE A 279 1.20 -18.80 23.82
CA PHE A 279 0.73 -17.41 23.76
C PHE A 279 -0.26 -17.19 22.61
N SER A 280 -0.05 -17.86 21.48
CA SER A 280 -0.98 -17.85 20.33
C SER A 280 -2.30 -18.53 20.68
N PHE A 281 -2.25 -19.65 21.42
CA PHE A 281 -3.43 -20.33 21.93
C PHE A 281 -4.23 -19.47 22.92
N LEU A 282 -3.55 -18.81 23.87
CA LEU A 282 -4.18 -17.86 24.80
C LEU A 282 -4.85 -16.68 24.07
N LYS A 283 -4.19 -16.11 23.04
CA LYS A 283 -4.80 -15.06 22.20
C LYS A 283 -6.06 -15.54 21.49
N LYS A 284 -6.03 -16.76 20.93
CA LYS A 284 -7.17 -17.37 20.24
C LYS A 284 -8.33 -17.62 21.21
N MET A 285 -8.05 -18.08 22.43
CA MET A 285 -9.06 -18.24 23.48
C MET A 285 -9.70 -16.89 23.90
N MET A 286 -8.93 -15.80 23.87
CA MET A 286 -9.42 -14.44 24.14
C MET A 286 -10.08 -13.76 22.91
N GLY A 287 -10.34 -14.49 21.82
CA GLY A 287 -10.98 -13.95 20.61
C GLY A 287 -10.12 -12.93 19.84
N LYS A 288 -8.80 -12.89 20.06
CA LYS A 288 -7.87 -12.04 19.33
C LYS A 288 -7.23 -12.81 18.18
N GLU A 289 -6.98 -12.13 17.05
CA GLU A 289 -6.21 -12.70 15.95
C GLU A 289 -4.81 -13.11 16.43
N ALA A 290 -4.47 -14.38 16.27
CA ALA A 290 -3.15 -14.92 16.51
C ALA A 290 -2.47 -15.14 15.16
N LYS A 291 -1.38 -14.40 14.89
CA LYS A 291 -0.51 -14.69 13.74
C LYS A 291 0.35 -15.90 14.06
N GLU A 292 0.49 -16.82 13.11
CA GLU A 292 1.36 -17.99 13.23
C GLU A 292 2.84 -17.55 13.28
N GLY A 293 3.38 -17.50 14.50
CA GLY A 293 4.72 -17.02 14.81
C GLY A 293 5.81 -18.09 14.69
N PHE A 294 6.82 -17.97 15.55
CA PHE A 294 7.88 -18.95 15.71
C PHE A 294 7.29 -20.21 16.39
N THR A 295 7.33 -21.38 15.73
CA THR A 295 6.70 -22.62 16.21
C THR A 295 7.73 -23.75 16.32
N ARG A 296 7.44 -24.76 17.14
CA ARG A 296 8.27 -25.97 17.25
C ARG A 296 8.42 -26.70 15.92
N VAL A 297 7.36 -26.68 15.09
CA VAL A 297 7.37 -27.25 13.73
C VAL A 297 8.41 -26.54 12.86
N ARG A 298 8.42 -25.20 12.83
CA ARG A 298 9.41 -24.43 12.07
C ARG A 298 10.83 -24.66 12.58
N VAL A 299 11.02 -24.72 13.90
CA VAL A 299 12.33 -25.02 14.52
C VAL A 299 12.85 -26.39 14.07
N ARG A 300 11.99 -27.41 14.00
CA ARG A 300 12.39 -28.73 13.48
C ARG A 300 12.74 -28.67 11.99
N TYR A 301 11.91 -28.01 11.18
CA TYR A 301 12.12 -27.88 9.73
C TYR A 301 13.47 -27.26 9.34
N VAL A 302 13.94 -26.26 10.08
CA VAL A 302 15.22 -25.58 9.79
C VAL A 302 16.45 -26.26 10.41
N SER A 303 16.25 -27.32 11.19
CA SER A 303 17.33 -28.02 11.91
C SER A 303 17.46 -29.51 11.56
N CYS A 304 16.49 -30.10 10.85
CA CYS A 304 16.56 -31.49 10.40
C CYS A 304 17.23 -31.63 9.03
N ASN A 305 17.99 -32.71 8.83
CA ASN A 305 18.41 -33.13 7.49
C ASN A 305 17.16 -33.49 6.66
N ARG A 306 17.09 -32.95 5.44
CA ARG A 306 15.98 -33.17 4.50
C ARG A 306 16.47 -33.07 3.06
N TYR A 307 16.99 -34.18 2.55
CA TYR A 307 17.43 -34.31 1.17
C TYR A 307 17.05 -35.67 0.57
N PHE A 308 16.90 -35.72 -0.74
CA PHE A 308 16.23 -36.82 -1.44
C PHE A 308 17.07 -37.39 -2.59
N ASN A 309 16.90 -38.69 -2.83
CA ASN A 309 17.55 -39.39 -3.92
C ASN A 309 16.73 -39.22 -5.21
N ILE A 310 17.34 -38.63 -6.24
CA ILE A 310 16.69 -38.37 -7.54
C ILE A 310 17.12 -39.35 -8.65
N THR A 311 17.75 -40.48 -8.30
CA THR A 311 18.25 -41.47 -9.28
C THR A 311 17.10 -42.02 -10.14
N LYS A 312 15.94 -42.26 -9.55
CA LYS A 312 14.75 -42.74 -10.28
C LYS A 312 14.26 -41.71 -11.30
N ALA A 313 14.24 -40.44 -10.93
CA ALA A 313 13.83 -39.34 -11.80
C ALA A 313 14.83 -39.14 -12.95
N ARG A 314 16.14 -39.22 -12.68
CA ARG A 314 17.19 -39.18 -13.71
C ARG A 314 17.13 -40.35 -14.71
N THR A 315 16.77 -41.54 -14.25
CA THR A 315 16.74 -42.75 -15.10
C THR A 315 15.47 -42.86 -15.93
N LEU A 316 14.29 -42.66 -15.31
CA LEU A 316 13.01 -42.87 -15.99
C LEU A 316 12.46 -41.62 -16.69
N LEU A 317 12.65 -40.43 -16.11
CA LEU A 317 12.24 -39.16 -16.71
C LEU A 317 13.36 -38.50 -17.52
N THR A 318 14.58 -39.03 -17.47
CA THR A 318 15.76 -38.48 -18.16
C THR A 318 16.01 -37.01 -17.81
N ILE A 319 15.83 -36.65 -16.52
CA ILE A 319 16.02 -35.27 -16.06
C ILE A 319 17.51 -34.90 -16.08
N GLU A 320 17.83 -33.88 -16.88
CA GLU A 320 19.07 -33.13 -16.80
C GLU A 320 18.82 -31.82 -16.03
N ILE A 321 19.68 -31.52 -15.07
CA ILE A 321 19.58 -30.30 -14.27
C ILE A 321 20.09 -29.15 -15.13
N LEU A 322 19.18 -28.28 -15.58
CA LEU A 322 19.46 -27.25 -16.59
C LEU A 322 20.43 -26.17 -16.10
N SER A 323 20.42 -25.88 -14.80
CA SER A 323 21.40 -25.01 -14.16
C SER A 323 21.39 -25.24 -12.64
N PRO A 324 22.52 -25.61 -12.01
CA PRO A 324 22.69 -25.39 -10.59
C PRO A 324 22.96 -23.89 -10.41
N PHE A 325 21.99 -23.14 -9.88
CA PHE A 325 22.23 -21.76 -9.48
C PHE A 325 23.54 -21.72 -8.66
N PRO A 326 24.57 -20.93 -9.06
CA PRO A 326 25.79 -20.85 -8.30
C PRO A 326 25.48 -20.08 -7.03
N LEU A 327 25.18 -20.79 -5.94
CA LEU A 327 25.36 -20.19 -4.63
C LEU A 327 26.85 -19.82 -4.56
N PRO A 328 27.22 -18.55 -4.32
CA PRO A 328 28.62 -18.15 -4.28
C PRO A 328 29.36 -19.08 -3.32
N GLN A 329 30.34 -19.82 -3.85
CA GLN A 329 31.16 -20.74 -3.05
C GLN A 329 31.68 -19.96 -1.85
N SER A 330 31.47 -20.51 -0.66
CA SER A 330 32.01 -19.98 0.58
C SER A 330 33.50 -19.73 0.42
N ARG A 331 33.92 -18.47 0.24
CA ARG A 331 35.31 -18.08 0.49
C ARG A 331 35.63 -18.54 1.91
N SER A 332 36.63 -19.40 2.01
CA SER A 332 37.09 -20.04 3.24
C SER A 332 37.21 -19.04 4.39
N LEU A 333 36.48 -19.31 5.47
CA LEU A 333 36.50 -18.60 6.76
C LEU A 333 37.79 -18.87 7.56
N SER A 334 38.94 -18.85 6.91
CA SER A 334 40.24 -18.97 7.57
C SER A 334 41.17 -17.90 7.04
N THR A 335 41.69 -17.10 7.97
CA THR A 335 42.68 -16.03 7.84
C THR A 335 42.24 -14.80 7.05
N MET A 336 41.73 -13.78 7.74
CA MET A 336 42.16 -12.40 7.48
C MET A 336 42.14 -11.64 8.81
N ASN A 337 43.33 -11.19 9.21
CA ASN A 337 43.57 -10.39 10.39
C ASN A 337 42.91 -9.02 10.25
N TYR A 338 42.41 -8.54 11.39
CA TYR A 338 42.00 -7.16 11.58
C TYR A 338 43.21 -6.25 11.55
N GLU A 339 43.22 -5.30 10.61
CA GLU A 339 43.54 -3.88 10.77
C GLU A 339 43.59 -3.22 9.38
N GLU A 340 43.23 -1.94 9.34
CA GLU A 340 43.28 -0.99 8.22
C GLU A 340 41.98 -0.74 7.42
N ASP A 341 41.80 0.55 7.14
CA ASP A 341 40.60 1.29 6.77
C ASP A 341 39.94 0.79 5.47
N ILE A 342 38.61 0.62 5.51
CA ILE A 342 37.83 0.24 4.33
C ILE A 342 37.46 1.50 3.53
N ASP A 343 38.18 1.67 2.43
CA ASP A 343 37.85 2.54 1.30
C ASP A 343 36.56 2.06 0.59
N ILE A 344 35.60 2.97 0.39
CA ILE A 344 34.20 2.67 -0.02
C ILE A 344 34.01 2.87 -1.54
N THR A 345 35.03 2.56 -2.34
CA THR A 345 35.05 2.84 -3.79
C THR A 345 34.45 1.74 -4.67
N ASN A 346 34.14 0.54 -4.13
CA ASN A 346 33.72 -0.61 -4.95
C ASN A 346 32.19 -0.80 -5.16
N GLU A 347 31.34 0.15 -4.75
CA GLU A 347 29.88 0.06 -4.96
C GLU A 347 29.39 0.57 -6.33
N VAL A 348 30.29 1.02 -7.21
CA VAL A 348 29.92 1.62 -8.51
C VAL A 348 29.95 0.62 -9.68
N ASP A 349 30.74 -0.47 -9.60
CA ASP A 349 30.88 -1.43 -10.70
C ASP A 349 29.80 -2.53 -10.73
N LEU A 350 29.12 -2.80 -9.61
CA LEU A 350 28.19 -3.94 -9.50
C LEU A 350 26.79 -3.70 -10.08
N VAL A 351 26.42 -2.46 -10.38
CA VAL A 351 25.09 -2.15 -10.96
C VAL A 351 25.07 -2.36 -12.49
N VAL A 352 26.23 -2.52 -13.12
CA VAL A 352 26.33 -2.69 -14.60
C VAL A 352 26.29 -4.17 -15.03
N SER A 353 26.39 -5.15 -14.11
CA SER A 353 26.59 -6.56 -14.46
C SER A 353 25.35 -7.48 -14.32
N ALA A 354 24.17 -6.97 -13.97
CA ALA A 354 23.02 -7.80 -13.61
C ALA A 354 22.08 -8.21 -14.78
N TYR A 355 22.42 -7.90 -16.03
CA TYR A 355 21.73 -8.42 -17.22
C TYR A 355 22.77 -8.82 -18.28
N PRO A 356 22.86 -10.09 -18.70
CA PRO A 356 23.51 -10.39 -19.97
C PRO A 356 22.58 -9.84 -21.06
N VAL A 357 22.99 -8.75 -21.70
CA VAL A 357 22.46 -8.40 -23.02
C VAL A 357 22.91 -9.52 -23.96
N GLN A 358 21.98 -10.13 -24.69
CA GLN A 358 22.35 -10.93 -25.84
C GLN A 358 22.87 -9.96 -26.90
N ASP A 359 24.18 -9.95 -27.09
CA ASP A 359 24.94 -9.04 -27.97
C ASP A 359 24.80 -9.33 -29.48
N ASP A 360 23.86 -10.17 -29.93
CA ASP A 360 23.92 -10.70 -31.31
C ASP A 360 22.97 -10.07 -32.34
N ASP A 361 22.18 -9.02 -32.04
CA ASP A 361 21.27 -8.40 -33.04
C ASP A 361 21.25 -6.85 -33.06
N LEU A 362 22.14 -6.15 -32.35
CA LEU A 362 22.12 -4.66 -32.28
C LEU A 362 23.26 -3.95 -33.01
N ASP A 363 24.22 -4.69 -33.57
CA ASP A 363 25.42 -4.11 -34.18
C ASP A 363 25.24 -3.65 -35.64
N GLU A 364 24.17 -4.06 -36.34
CA GLU A 364 23.97 -3.70 -37.76
C GLU A 364 23.12 -2.44 -38.02
N GLU A 365 22.28 -1.98 -37.08
CA GLU A 365 21.48 -0.76 -37.27
C GLU A 365 22.16 0.53 -36.76
N ILE A 366 23.16 0.43 -35.87
CA ILE A 366 23.86 1.59 -35.31
C ILE A 366 24.96 2.11 -36.26
N LEU A 367 25.48 1.29 -37.16
CA LEU A 367 26.54 1.67 -38.10
C LEU A 367 26.07 2.45 -39.34
N ALA A 368 24.76 2.67 -39.51
CA ALA A 368 24.21 3.39 -40.67
C ALA A 368 23.88 4.87 -40.41
N ALA A 369 23.98 5.36 -39.17
CA ALA A 369 23.60 6.73 -38.81
C ALA A 369 24.79 7.68 -38.57
N ASP A 370 26.03 7.24 -38.77
CA ASP A 370 27.25 7.98 -38.40
C ASP A 370 27.75 8.97 -39.48
N GLN A 371 26.84 9.54 -40.29
CA GLN A 371 27.23 10.51 -41.33
C GLN A 371 26.47 11.85 -41.31
N SER A 372 25.65 12.15 -40.30
CA SER A 372 25.02 13.48 -40.24
C SER A 372 24.63 13.94 -38.84
N ALA A 373 25.61 14.34 -38.03
CA ALA A 373 25.37 15.25 -36.91
C ALA A 373 26.66 15.98 -36.50
N GLN A 374 27.07 16.97 -37.31
CA GLN A 374 27.94 18.02 -36.80
C GLN A 374 27.09 18.96 -35.92
N GLN A 375 27.60 19.24 -34.72
CA GLN A 375 27.40 20.49 -33.96
C GLN A 375 26.30 20.52 -32.88
N TYR A 376 26.46 19.77 -31.77
CA TYR A 376 25.96 20.17 -30.45
C TYR A 376 26.97 19.77 -29.36
N GLN A 377 27.25 20.69 -28.42
CA GLN A 377 28.19 20.49 -27.31
C GLN A 377 27.79 19.28 -26.47
N GLU A 378 28.64 18.25 -26.40
CA GLU A 378 28.47 17.14 -25.45
C GLU A 378 28.54 17.68 -24.02
N ILE A 379 27.40 17.72 -23.34
CA ILE A 379 27.34 17.92 -21.90
C ILE A 379 28.02 16.69 -21.27
N GLN A 380 29.14 16.90 -20.56
CA GLN A 380 29.83 15.85 -19.79
C GLN A 380 28.95 15.37 -18.64
N LEU A 381 28.04 14.43 -18.94
CA LEU A 381 27.17 13.78 -17.97
C LEU A 381 27.90 12.59 -17.33
N PRO A 382 27.88 12.42 -15.99
CA PRO A 382 28.40 11.21 -15.37
C PRO A 382 27.70 9.97 -15.93
N GLU A 383 28.45 8.93 -16.30
CA GLU A 383 27.88 7.72 -16.94
C GLU A 383 26.75 7.07 -16.12
N VAL A 384 26.84 7.15 -14.80
CA VAL A 384 25.82 6.63 -13.87
C VAL A 384 24.48 7.36 -14.05
N VAL A 385 24.52 8.67 -14.29
CA VAL A 385 23.32 9.50 -14.52
C VAL A 385 22.74 9.23 -15.91
N LYS A 386 23.60 9.06 -16.92
CA LYS A 386 23.18 8.67 -18.28
C LYS A 386 22.48 7.31 -18.29
N LYS A 387 23.06 6.30 -17.62
CA LYS A 387 22.44 4.97 -17.46
C LYS A 387 21.11 5.03 -16.72
N PHE A 388 21.02 5.87 -15.68
CA PHE A 388 19.76 6.09 -14.95
C PHE A 388 18.66 6.69 -15.83
N ILE A 389 18.97 7.71 -16.63
CA ILE A 389 18.01 8.36 -17.54
C ILE A 389 17.48 7.37 -18.58
N LEU A 390 18.37 6.56 -19.18
CA LEU A 390 17.97 5.53 -20.14
C LEU A 390 17.11 4.44 -19.50
N LEU A 391 17.45 4.00 -18.28
CA LEU A 391 16.64 3.05 -17.52
C LEU A 391 15.24 3.62 -17.22
N PHE A 392 15.18 4.89 -16.83
CA PHE A 392 13.92 5.57 -16.55
C PHE A 392 13.08 5.70 -17.82
N HIS A 393 13.68 6.08 -18.95
CA HIS A 393 12.99 6.16 -20.25
C HIS A 393 12.40 4.80 -20.66
N ARG A 394 13.21 3.74 -20.60
CA ARG A 394 12.76 2.37 -20.85
C ARG A 394 11.60 1.94 -19.93
N SER A 395 11.70 2.26 -18.64
CA SER A 395 10.67 1.90 -17.65
C SER A 395 9.33 2.60 -17.91
N VAL A 396 9.36 3.82 -18.44
CA VAL A 396 8.16 4.57 -18.86
C VAL A 396 7.53 3.93 -20.11
N LEU A 397 8.33 3.56 -21.11
CA LEU A 397 7.84 2.89 -22.32
C LEU A 397 7.25 1.50 -22.04
N GLU A 398 7.89 0.72 -21.16
CA GLU A 398 7.44 -0.63 -20.79
C GLU A 398 6.27 -0.62 -19.77
N ASN A 399 5.86 0.55 -19.24
CA ASN A 399 4.85 0.70 -18.19
C ASN A 399 5.14 -0.16 -16.93
N ASN A 400 6.42 -0.30 -16.56
CA ASN A 400 6.82 -1.10 -15.39
C ASN A 400 6.63 -0.30 -14.09
N VAL A 401 5.43 -0.35 -13.52
CA VAL A 401 5.06 0.41 -12.31
C VAL A 401 5.95 0.10 -11.11
N TYR A 402 6.46 -1.12 -10.96
CA TYR A 402 7.31 -1.49 -9.83
C TYR A 402 8.70 -0.83 -9.92
N GLU A 403 9.28 -0.82 -11.12
CA GLU A 403 10.56 -0.18 -11.37
C GLU A 403 10.45 1.34 -11.29
N LEU A 404 9.37 1.92 -11.84
CA LEU A 404 9.05 3.34 -11.67
C LEU A 404 8.90 3.73 -10.20
N GLN A 405 8.30 2.88 -9.36
CA GLN A 405 8.22 3.12 -7.93
C GLN A 405 9.61 3.11 -7.26
N SER A 406 10.48 2.17 -7.64
CA SER A 406 11.86 2.13 -7.13
C SER A 406 12.67 3.35 -7.56
N ILE A 407 12.53 3.75 -8.82
CA ILE A 407 13.19 4.93 -9.40
C ILE A 407 12.78 6.19 -8.62
N TYR A 408 11.47 6.37 -8.44
CA TYR A 408 10.88 7.54 -7.78
C TYR A 408 11.23 7.62 -6.28
N GLU A 409 11.10 6.51 -5.54
CA GLU A 409 11.30 6.53 -4.09
C GLU A 409 12.78 6.47 -3.68
N HIS A 410 13.62 5.72 -4.41
CA HIS A 410 14.97 5.37 -3.96
C HIS A 410 16.07 5.90 -4.89
N SER A 411 16.04 5.53 -6.18
CA SER A 411 17.17 5.80 -7.09
C SER A 411 17.39 7.29 -7.34
N PHE A 412 16.32 8.05 -7.60
CA PHE A 412 16.41 9.49 -7.84
C PHE A 412 16.95 10.25 -6.62
N ASN A 413 16.44 9.93 -5.42
CA ASN A 413 16.87 10.58 -4.17
C ASN A 413 18.35 10.28 -3.87
N LYS A 414 18.80 9.03 -4.05
CA LYS A 414 20.20 8.63 -3.82
C LYS A 414 21.17 9.32 -4.78
N LEU A 415 20.81 9.42 -6.07
CA LEU A 415 21.64 10.12 -7.07
C LEU A 415 21.66 11.63 -6.85
N THR A 416 20.52 12.20 -6.46
CA THR A 416 20.42 13.62 -6.09
C THR A 416 21.32 13.95 -4.91
N GLU A 417 21.34 13.12 -3.87
CA GLU A 417 22.23 13.30 -2.72
C GLU A 417 23.72 13.19 -3.08
N LYS A 418 24.08 12.32 -4.03
CA LYS A 418 25.46 12.03 -4.37
C LYS A 418 26.09 13.04 -5.35
N PHE A 419 25.35 13.43 -6.40
CA PHE A 419 25.89 14.22 -7.51
C PHE A 419 25.31 15.62 -7.61
N TYR A 420 24.05 15.82 -7.22
CA TYR A 420 23.31 17.07 -7.45
C TYR A 420 22.74 17.65 -6.15
N ALA A 421 23.48 17.56 -5.05
CA ALA A 421 22.98 18.00 -3.75
C ALA A 421 22.76 19.52 -3.67
N ASN A 422 23.67 20.29 -4.29
CA ASN A 422 23.68 21.76 -4.31
C ASN A 422 23.59 22.33 -5.75
N GLU A 423 23.50 21.47 -6.76
CA GLU A 423 23.43 21.84 -8.18
C GLU A 423 22.12 21.34 -8.78
N SER A 424 21.67 21.96 -9.87
CA SER A 424 20.52 21.45 -10.62
C SER A 424 20.90 20.19 -11.40
N TRP A 425 19.93 19.29 -11.56
CA TRP A 425 20.05 18.21 -12.54
C TRP A 425 20.23 18.79 -13.96
N PRO A 426 20.69 18.00 -14.94
CA PRO A 426 20.83 18.47 -16.31
C PRO A 426 19.50 18.96 -16.89
N GLU A 427 19.55 20.01 -17.72
CA GLU A 427 18.33 20.56 -18.32
C GLU A 427 17.70 19.55 -19.31
N PRO A 428 16.36 19.51 -19.40
CA PRO A 428 15.64 18.61 -20.30
C PRO A 428 16.10 18.70 -21.76
N GLU A 429 16.46 19.90 -22.23
CA GLU A 429 16.93 20.18 -23.57
C GLU A 429 18.26 19.45 -23.85
N GLY A 430 19.12 19.33 -22.84
CA GLY A 430 20.39 18.60 -22.92
C GLY A 430 20.25 17.08 -22.89
N ILE A 431 19.08 16.55 -22.50
CA ILE A 431 18.79 15.12 -22.44
C ILE A 431 17.91 14.65 -23.59
N SER A 432 17.21 15.58 -24.26
CA SER A 432 16.30 15.29 -25.39
C SER A 432 16.90 14.34 -26.45
N SER A 433 18.17 14.55 -26.82
CA SER A 433 18.90 13.72 -27.79
C SER A 433 19.19 12.29 -27.32
N LEU A 434 19.24 12.06 -25.99
CA LEU A 434 19.50 10.74 -25.40
C LEU A 434 18.26 9.84 -25.38
N VAL A 435 17.06 10.43 -25.43
CA VAL A 435 15.78 9.74 -25.25
C VAL A 435 14.88 9.84 -26.49
N ASN A 436 15.49 10.10 -27.65
CA ASN A 436 14.81 10.23 -28.94
C ASN A 436 13.67 11.26 -28.96
N ASP A 437 13.82 12.37 -28.22
CA ASP A 437 12.83 13.46 -28.11
C ASP A 437 11.42 13.01 -27.65
N ASP A 438 11.35 11.99 -26.79
CA ASP A 438 10.09 11.54 -26.20
C ASP A 438 9.49 12.60 -25.26
N GLN A 439 8.49 13.33 -25.77
CA GLN A 439 7.84 14.43 -25.06
C GLN A 439 7.13 14.01 -23.76
N VAL A 440 6.60 12.78 -23.69
CA VAL A 440 5.92 12.28 -22.49
C VAL A 440 6.94 12.04 -21.38
N PHE A 441 8.05 11.39 -21.73
CA PHE A 441 9.16 11.19 -20.81
C PHE A 441 9.77 12.51 -20.36
N LEU A 442 10.03 13.45 -21.28
CA LEU A 442 10.60 14.76 -20.95
C LEU A 442 9.70 15.54 -19.98
N THR A 443 8.38 15.43 -20.12
CA THR A 443 7.41 16.04 -19.18
C THR A 443 7.50 15.44 -17.78
N LEU A 444 7.65 14.11 -17.67
CA LEU A 444 7.84 13.42 -16.38
C LEU A 444 9.23 13.71 -15.77
N TYR A 445 10.26 13.83 -16.60
CA TYR A 445 11.60 14.22 -16.17
C TYR A 445 11.62 15.67 -15.65
N ARG A 446 10.96 16.60 -16.35
CA ARG A 446 10.76 17.99 -15.91
C ARG A 446 10.07 18.07 -14.55
N GLU A 447 9.10 17.19 -14.27
CA GLU A 447 8.45 17.13 -12.95
C GLU A 447 9.45 16.83 -11.84
N LEU A 448 10.30 15.81 -12.02
CA LEU A 448 11.37 15.45 -11.07
C LEU A 448 12.42 16.56 -10.93
N TYR A 449 12.80 17.17 -12.04
CA TYR A 449 13.75 18.30 -12.09
C TYR A 449 13.24 19.49 -11.26
N TYR A 450 12.00 19.93 -11.49
CA TYR A 450 11.43 21.05 -10.72
C TYR A 450 11.21 20.67 -9.27
N ARG A 451 10.77 19.44 -8.96
CA ARG A 451 10.65 18.97 -7.58
C ARG A 451 11.97 19.11 -6.83
N HIS A 452 13.08 18.71 -7.43
CA HIS A 452 14.42 18.89 -6.86
C HIS A 452 14.71 20.36 -6.57
N ILE A 453 14.47 21.25 -7.55
CA ILE A 453 14.66 22.70 -7.39
C ILE A 453 13.88 23.23 -6.20
N TYR A 454 12.58 22.92 -6.06
CA TYR A 454 11.78 23.42 -4.94
C TYR A 454 12.17 22.83 -3.59
N SER A 455 12.78 21.64 -3.58
CA SER A 455 13.17 20.97 -2.34
C SER A 455 14.51 21.44 -1.78
N ARG A 456 15.49 21.75 -2.65
CA ARG A 456 16.89 22.04 -2.25
C ARG A 456 17.41 23.38 -2.71
N LEU A 457 16.89 23.93 -3.80
CA LEU A 457 17.37 25.17 -4.41
C LEU A 457 16.35 26.30 -4.21
N THR A 458 16.74 27.52 -4.57
CA THR A 458 15.82 28.67 -4.60
C THR A 458 15.25 28.82 -6.02
N PRO A 459 13.94 28.59 -6.22
CA PRO A 459 13.33 28.69 -7.56
C PRO A 459 13.30 30.14 -8.05
N THR A 460 13.76 30.36 -9.28
CA THR A 460 13.65 31.63 -10.00
C THR A 460 12.20 31.87 -10.43
N ILE A 461 11.89 33.07 -10.92
CA ILE A 461 10.55 33.37 -11.44
C ILE A 461 10.22 32.49 -12.66
N GLU A 462 11.15 32.33 -13.59
CA GLU A 462 11.02 31.47 -14.78
C GLU A 462 10.79 30.00 -14.41
N HIS A 463 11.50 29.48 -13.40
CA HIS A 463 11.23 28.13 -12.89
C HIS A 463 9.80 27.97 -12.36
N ARG A 464 9.18 29.03 -11.83
CA ARG A 464 7.77 29.00 -11.38
C ARG A 464 6.78 28.98 -12.54
N PHE A 465 7.09 29.67 -13.63
CA PHE A 465 6.31 29.61 -14.88
C PHE A 465 6.38 28.19 -15.48
N HIS A 466 7.59 27.74 -15.81
CA HIS A 466 7.77 26.47 -16.50
C HIS A 466 7.37 25.24 -15.67
N SER A 467 7.56 25.26 -14.35
CA SER A 467 7.09 24.15 -13.50
C SER A 467 5.56 24.00 -13.54
N TYR A 468 4.82 25.11 -13.59
CA TYR A 468 3.36 25.06 -13.68
C TYR A 468 2.88 24.67 -15.08
N GLU A 469 3.50 25.22 -16.13
CA GLU A 469 3.24 24.86 -17.52
C GLU A 469 3.43 23.36 -17.74
N ASN A 470 4.52 22.78 -17.20
CA ASN A 470 4.77 21.34 -17.30
C ASN A 470 3.62 20.46 -16.75
N TYR A 471 3.01 20.86 -15.63
CA TYR A 471 1.83 20.15 -15.12
C TYR A 471 0.62 20.36 -16.02
N CYS A 472 0.43 21.57 -16.56
CA CYS A 472 -0.65 21.83 -17.52
C CYS A 472 -0.49 20.98 -18.77
N ASP A 473 0.73 20.85 -19.30
CA ASP A 473 1.05 20.01 -20.46
C ASP A 473 0.78 18.54 -20.16
N LEU A 474 1.19 18.05 -18.99
CA LEU A 474 0.89 16.69 -18.55
C LEU A 474 -0.61 16.42 -18.47
N PHE A 475 -1.38 17.34 -17.86
CA PHE A 475 -2.83 17.18 -17.76
C PHE A 475 -3.53 17.35 -19.12
N ASN A 476 -3.06 18.24 -19.98
CA ASN A 476 -3.57 18.41 -21.34
C ASN A 476 -3.35 17.13 -22.16
N TYR A 477 -2.18 16.50 -22.04
CA TYR A 477 -1.91 15.20 -22.66
C TYR A 477 -2.88 14.12 -22.18
N ILE A 478 -3.13 14.04 -20.87
CA ILE A 478 -4.04 13.05 -20.27
C ILE A 478 -5.53 13.32 -20.61
N LEU A 479 -5.92 14.59 -20.67
CA LEU A 479 -7.32 15.03 -20.83
C LEU A 479 -7.76 15.20 -22.28
N ASN A 480 -6.87 15.57 -23.20
CA ASN A 480 -7.23 15.91 -24.58
C ASN A 480 -6.81 14.86 -25.62
N SER A 481 -6.21 13.74 -25.19
CA SER A 481 -5.92 12.61 -26.07
C SER A 481 -7.19 11.98 -26.66
N GLU A 482 -7.12 11.53 -27.93
CA GLU A 482 -8.23 10.89 -28.66
C GLU A 482 -8.75 9.61 -27.99
N GLY A 483 -7.92 8.95 -27.16
CA GLY A 483 -8.24 7.74 -26.40
C GLY A 483 -7.55 7.69 -25.03
N PRO A 484 -7.76 6.63 -24.22
CA PRO A 484 -7.09 6.47 -22.93
C PRO A 484 -5.57 6.31 -23.13
N VAL A 485 -4.81 7.17 -22.46
CA VAL A 485 -3.35 7.16 -22.56
C VAL A 485 -2.77 5.85 -22.02
N ALA A 486 -1.81 5.26 -22.75
CA ALA A 486 -1.06 4.07 -22.36
C ALA A 486 0.10 4.40 -21.40
N LEU A 487 -0.20 5.09 -20.30
CA LEU A 487 0.75 5.46 -19.26
C LEU A 487 0.25 4.94 -17.91
N GLU A 488 1.09 4.21 -17.18
CA GLU A 488 0.80 3.77 -15.82
C GLU A 488 1.89 4.25 -14.86
N LEU A 489 1.48 4.94 -13.79
CA LEU A 489 2.37 5.48 -12.77
C LEU A 489 2.01 4.94 -11.37
N PRO A 490 3.00 4.86 -10.46
CA PRO A 490 2.75 4.49 -9.06
C PRO A 490 1.73 5.42 -8.38
N ASN A 491 0.86 4.86 -7.53
CA ASN A 491 -0.18 5.62 -6.84
C ASN A 491 0.37 6.77 -5.98
N GLN A 492 1.55 6.58 -5.39
CA GLN A 492 2.24 7.62 -4.60
C GLN A 492 2.59 8.83 -5.49
N TRP A 493 3.19 8.58 -6.65
CA TRP A 493 3.58 9.62 -7.59
C TRP A 493 2.35 10.34 -8.17
N LEU A 494 1.27 9.61 -8.46
CA LEU A 494 0.01 10.22 -8.91
C LEU A 494 -0.60 11.18 -7.89
N TRP A 495 -0.57 10.83 -6.59
CA TRP A 495 -0.98 11.73 -5.53
C TRP A 495 -0.06 12.96 -5.48
N ASP A 496 1.24 12.72 -5.53
CA ASP A 496 2.26 13.76 -5.43
C ASP A 496 2.18 14.76 -6.60
N ILE A 497 1.83 14.33 -7.82
CA ILE A 497 1.56 15.21 -8.98
C ILE A 497 0.39 16.17 -8.69
N ILE A 498 -0.72 15.64 -8.18
CA ILE A 498 -1.90 16.46 -7.84
C ILE A 498 -1.59 17.41 -6.67
N ASP A 499 -0.92 16.91 -5.63
CA ASP A 499 -0.62 17.69 -4.43
C ASP A 499 0.41 18.80 -4.71
N GLU A 500 1.40 18.51 -5.56
CA GLU A 500 2.42 19.47 -6.01
C GLU A 500 1.80 20.51 -6.96
N PHE A 501 0.93 20.12 -7.91
CA PHE A 501 0.21 21.07 -8.76
C PHE A 501 -0.56 22.13 -7.94
N ILE A 502 -1.27 21.69 -6.89
CA ILE A 502 -1.99 22.59 -5.98
C ILE A 502 -1.00 23.41 -5.13
N TYR A 503 0.13 22.81 -4.72
CA TYR A 503 1.16 23.53 -3.97
C TYR A 503 1.82 24.64 -4.82
N GLN A 504 2.10 24.40 -6.10
CA GLN A 504 2.67 25.40 -6.99
C GLN A 504 1.73 26.59 -7.19
N PHE A 505 0.45 26.31 -7.40
CA PHE A 505 -0.60 27.33 -7.41
C PHE A 505 -0.63 28.14 -6.10
N GLN A 506 -0.63 27.46 -4.95
CA GLN A 506 -0.62 28.11 -3.63
C GLN A 506 0.64 28.95 -3.39
N SER A 507 1.81 28.43 -3.78
CA SER A 507 3.12 29.10 -3.67
C SER A 507 3.13 30.37 -4.52
N PHE A 508 2.61 30.30 -5.75
CA PHE A 508 2.47 31.44 -6.63
C PHE A 508 1.49 32.49 -6.10
N CYS A 509 0.29 32.11 -5.63
CA CYS A 509 -0.65 33.06 -5.04
C CYS A 509 -0.03 33.83 -3.85
N ASN A 510 0.73 33.13 -3.01
CA ASN A 510 1.45 33.75 -1.89
C ASN A 510 2.57 34.69 -2.37
N TYR A 511 3.33 34.29 -3.40
CA TYR A 511 4.34 35.16 -4.00
C TYR A 511 3.71 36.39 -4.65
N ARG A 512 2.60 36.22 -5.39
CA ARG A 512 1.84 37.31 -6.05
C ARG A 512 1.36 38.36 -5.05
N ASN A 513 0.87 37.93 -3.88
CA ASN A 513 0.36 38.84 -2.85
C ASN A 513 1.48 39.59 -2.08
N ARG A 514 2.74 39.17 -2.18
CA ARG A 514 3.87 39.84 -1.50
C ARG A 514 4.51 40.90 -2.41
N ILE A 515 3.93 42.10 -2.43
CA ILE A 515 4.37 43.19 -3.33
C ILE A 515 5.63 43.92 -2.81
N LYS A 516 5.80 44.03 -1.49
CA LYS A 516 6.81 44.91 -0.84
C LYS A 516 8.28 44.72 -1.26
N ASN A 517 8.65 43.54 -1.76
CA ASN A 517 10.05 43.19 -2.06
C ASN A 517 10.31 42.94 -3.56
N LYS A 518 9.39 43.34 -4.45
CA LYS A 518 9.48 43.01 -5.89
C LYS A 518 10.14 44.10 -6.72
N THR A 519 10.89 43.72 -7.75
CA THR A 519 11.45 44.68 -8.71
C THR A 519 10.37 45.20 -9.67
N LYS A 520 10.63 46.33 -10.33
CA LYS A 520 9.69 46.91 -11.30
C LYS A 520 9.44 46.00 -12.50
N GLU A 521 10.45 45.21 -12.90
CA GLU A 521 10.37 44.23 -13.99
C GLU A 521 9.49 43.03 -13.60
N GLU A 522 9.62 42.52 -12.37
CA GLU A 522 8.75 41.45 -11.86
C GLU A 522 7.28 41.88 -11.78
N LEU A 523 7.03 43.14 -11.41
CA LEU A 523 5.67 43.69 -11.36
C LEU A 523 5.06 43.85 -12.75
N ALA A 524 5.85 44.19 -13.77
CA ALA A 524 5.40 44.24 -15.16
C ALA A 524 5.04 42.84 -15.68
N LEU A 525 5.89 41.85 -15.42
CA LEU A 525 5.66 40.47 -15.85
C LEU A 525 4.43 39.82 -15.19
N LEU A 526 4.12 40.19 -13.94
CA LEU A 526 2.89 39.78 -13.25
C LEU A 526 1.63 40.48 -13.78
N ARG A 527 1.77 41.71 -14.32
CA ARG A 527 0.67 42.44 -14.95
C ARG A 527 0.29 41.81 -16.28
N ASP A 528 1.28 41.45 -17.08
CA ASP A 528 1.08 40.85 -18.41
C ASP A 528 0.48 39.44 -18.31
N ASN A 529 0.84 38.68 -17.27
CA ASN A 529 0.42 37.28 -17.08
C ASN A 529 -0.59 37.07 -15.93
N SER A 530 -1.64 37.89 -15.87
CA SER A 530 -2.62 37.84 -14.77
C SER A 530 -3.50 36.57 -14.74
N GLN A 531 -3.68 35.90 -15.89
CA GLN A 531 -4.63 34.79 -16.07
C GLN A 531 -4.05 33.38 -15.87
N ILE A 532 -2.72 33.20 -16.01
CA ILE A 532 -2.05 31.89 -16.05
C ILE A 532 -2.26 31.09 -14.74
N TRP A 533 -2.48 31.77 -13.62
CA TRP A 533 -2.76 31.16 -12.31
C TRP A 533 -4.07 31.67 -11.71
N SER A 534 -5.12 31.58 -12.49
CA SER A 534 -6.47 31.72 -11.96
C SER A 534 -6.83 30.46 -11.15
N CYS A 535 -7.67 30.62 -10.12
CA CYS A 535 -8.25 29.44 -9.45
C CYS A 535 -9.09 28.59 -10.40
N TYR A 536 -9.60 29.20 -11.49
CA TYR A 536 -10.40 28.53 -12.50
C TYR A 536 -9.61 27.48 -13.28
N SER A 537 -8.33 27.71 -13.63
CA SER A 537 -7.53 26.71 -14.34
C SER A 537 -7.35 25.44 -13.52
N VAL A 538 -6.95 25.59 -12.25
CA VAL A 538 -6.77 24.47 -11.32
C VAL A 538 -8.08 23.73 -11.07
N LEU A 539 -9.17 24.46 -10.81
CA LEU A 539 -10.48 23.84 -10.62
C LEU A 539 -10.94 23.11 -11.87
N ASN A 540 -10.75 23.69 -13.06
CA ASN A 540 -11.17 23.09 -14.33
C ASN A 540 -10.43 21.77 -14.59
N VAL A 541 -9.11 21.73 -14.36
CA VAL A 541 -8.32 20.50 -14.50
C VAL A 541 -8.83 19.42 -13.55
N LEU A 542 -9.01 19.74 -12.27
CA LEU A 542 -9.47 18.78 -11.27
C LEU A 542 -10.89 18.27 -11.56
N TYR A 543 -11.82 19.15 -11.94
CA TYR A 543 -13.18 18.74 -12.34
C TYR A 543 -13.17 17.92 -13.62
N SER A 544 -12.33 18.27 -14.61
CA SER A 544 -12.19 17.52 -15.86
C SER A 544 -11.66 16.11 -15.61
N LEU A 545 -10.70 15.93 -14.71
CA LEU A 545 -10.21 14.60 -14.31
C LEU A 545 -11.29 13.76 -13.64
N ILE A 546 -12.13 14.39 -12.80
CA ILE A 546 -13.27 13.70 -12.15
C ILE A 546 -14.33 13.29 -13.19
N GLN A 547 -14.65 14.19 -14.13
CA GLN A 547 -15.63 13.91 -15.18
C GLN A 547 -15.15 12.82 -16.13
N LYS A 548 -13.90 12.90 -16.58
CA LYS A 548 -13.31 11.93 -17.53
C LYS A 548 -13.16 10.54 -16.89
N SER A 549 -12.84 10.47 -15.60
CA SER A 549 -12.78 9.20 -14.85
C SER A 549 -14.14 8.66 -14.39
N ARG A 550 -15.20 9.49 -14.40
CA ARG A 550 -16.54 9.19 -13.84
C ARG A 550 -16.50 8.62 -12.42
N ILE A 551 -15.51 9.03 -11.63
CA ILE A 551 -15.25 8.42 -10.33
C ILE A 551 -16.39 8.64 -9.33
N THR A 552 -17.11 9.76 -9.41
CA THR A 552 -18.27 10.05 -8.56
C THR A 552 -19.41 9.07 -8.81
N GLU A 553 -19.66 8.72 -10.07
CA GLU A 553 -20.66 7.72 -10.48
C GLU A 553 -20.23 6.32 -10.03
N GLN A 554 -18.96 5.96 -10.22
CA GLN A 554 -18.41 4.68 -9.74
C GLN A 554 -18.59 4.50 -8.23
N LEU A 555 -18.35 5.56 -7.44
CA LEU A 555 -18.52 5.53 -5.98
C LEU A 555 -19.99 5.44 -5.58
N LEU A 556 -20.88 6.11 -6.30
CA LEU A 556 -22.32 6.05 -6.06
C LEU A 556 -22.88 4.64 -6.37
N VAL A 557 -22.47 4.03 -7.47
CA VAL A 557 -22.85 2.66 -7.83
C VAL A 557 -22.29 1.65 -6.84
N SER A 558 -21.06 1.84 -6.37
CA SER A 558 -20.44 1.03 -5.31
C SER A 558 -21.24 1.09 -4.00
N LYS A 559 -21.73 2.28 -3.62
CA LYS A 559 -22.58 2.46 -2.43
C LYS A 559 -23.94 1.75 -2.58
N ASN A 560 -24.50 1.73 -3.79
CA ASN A 560 -25.78 1.09 -4.09
C ASN A 560 -25.65 -0.42 -4.40
N GLY A 561 -24.42 -0.98 -4.40
CA GLY A 561 -24.16 -2.40 -4.67
C GLY A 561 -24.28 -2.81 -6.14
N GLY A 562 -24.16 -1.87 -7.09
CA GLY A 562 -24.17 -2.16 -8.53
C GLY A 562 -22.77 -2.45 -9.11
N ASP A 563 -22.71 -2.73 -10.41
CA ASP A 563 -21.47 -3.06 -11.11
C ASP A 563 -20.61 -1.80 -11.38
N MET A 564 -19.40 -1.79 -10.83
CA MET A 564 -18.47 -0.66 -10.95
C MET A 564 -17.84 -0.57 -12.36
N VAL A 565 -17.78 -1.67 -13.11
CA VAL A 565 -17.11 -1.71 -14.42
C VAL A 565 -17.96 -1.01 -15.47
N GLU A 566 -19.28 -1.20 -15.43
CA GLU A 566 -20.23 -0.52 -16.31
C GLU A 566 -20.23 1.00 -16.08
N ALA A 567 -20.19 1.43 -14.82
CA ALA A 567 -20.15 2.84 -14.45
C ALA A 567 -18.82 3.54 -14.77
N ALA A 568 -17.72 2.79 -14.87
CA ALA A 568 -16.39 3.35 -15.06
C ALA A 568 -16.14 3.87 -16.49
N GLY A 569 -16.84 3.32 -17.48
CA GLY A 569 -16.58 3.63 -18.89
C GLY A 569 -15.16 3.26 -19.34
N GLU A 570 -14.79 3.69 -20.55
CA GLU A 570 -13.49 3.35 -21.15
C GLU A 570 -12.30 3.92 -20.36
N TYR A 571 -12.36 5.21 -19.99
CA TYR A 571 -11.28 5.90 -19.27
C TYR A 571 -11.21 5.48 -17.79
N GLY A 572 -12.34 5.43 -17.08
CA GLY A 572 -12.37 5.13 -15.65
C GLY A 572 -12.03 3.68 -15.31
N SER A 573 -12.04 2.77 -16.29
CA SER A 573 -11.57 1.38 -16.14
C SER A 573 -10.04 1.30 -15.94
N ARG A 574 -9.30 2.27 -16.49
CA ARG A 574 -7.83 2.31 -16.39
C ARG A 574 -7.39 2.78 -15.00
N PRO A 575 -6.38 2.13 -14.39
CA PRO A 575 -5.89 2.49 -13.06
C PRO A 575 -5.44 3.96 -12.93
N LEU A 576 -4.78 4.50 -13.96
CA LEU A 576 -4.31 5.89 -14.02
C LEU A 576 -5.45 6.88 -13.78
N TYR A 577 -6.46 6.88 -14.65
CA TYR A 577 -7.59 7.82 -14.59
C TYR A 577 -8.43 7.62 -13.33
N LYS A 578 -8.62 6.37 -12.90
CA LYS A 578 -9.34 6.06 -11.66
C LYS A 578 -8.68 6.71 -10.44
N MET A 579 -7.36 6.59 -10.32
CA MET A 579 -6.62 7.15 -9.19
C MET A 579 -6.48 8.66 -9.30
N LEU A 580 -6.19 9.21 -10.49
CA LEU A 580 -6.16 10.66 -10.71
C LEU A 580 -7.51 11.32 -10.42
N GLY A 581 -8.62 10.71 -10.86
CA GLY A 581 -9.97 11.19 -10.54
C GLY A 581 -10.24 11.17 -9.04
N TYR A 582 -9.86 10.07 -8.36
CA TYR A 582 -10.05 9.95 -6.91
C TYR A 582 -9.20 10.95 -6.12
N PHE A 583 -7.93 11.13 -6.48
CA PHE A 583 -7.05 12.13 -5.86
C PHE A 583 -7.47 13.57 -6.20
N SER A 584 -8.08 13.80 -7.36
CA SER A 584 -8.64 15.10 -7.71
C SER A 584 -9.80 15.51 -6.80
N ILE A 585 -10.62 14.57 -6.31
CA ILE A 585 -11.64 14.87 -5.29
C ILE A 585 -10.98 15.40 -4.01
N VAL A 586 -9.93 14.73 -3.54
CA VAL A 586 -9.15 15.17 -2.37
C VAL A 586 -8.43 16.50 -2.64
N GLY A 587 -7.96 16.71 -3.86
CA GLY A 587 -7.39 17.97 -4.33
C GLY A 587 -8.41 19.12 -4.28
N LEU A 588 -9.65 18.89 -4.73
CA LEU A 588 -10.73 19.87 -4.65
C LEU A 588 -11.09 20.23 -3.20
N LEU A 589 -11.14 19.24 -2.30
CA LEU A 589 -11.28 19.49 -0.85
C LEU A 589 -10.20 20.47 -0.36
N ARG A 590 -8.94 20.25 -0.74
CA ARG A 590 -7.83 21.15 -0.38
C ARG A 590 -8.03 22.54 -0.98
N VAL A 591 -8.29 22.65 -2.29
CA VAL A 591 -8.43 23.96 -2.98
C VAL A 591 -9.58 24.79 -2.40
N HIS A 592 -10.75 24.18 -2.18
CA HIS A 592 -11.89 24.87 -1.58
C HIS A 592 -11.62 25.31 -0.14
N CYS A 593 -10.93 24.50 0.66
CA CYS A 593 -10.47 24.90 1.99
C CYS A 593 -9.47 26.07 1.94
N LEU A 594 -8.58 26.12 0.94
CA LEU A 594 -7.62 27.22 0.77
C LEU A 594 -8.32 28.53 0.35
N LEU A 595 -9.38 28.43 -0.46
CA LEU A 595 -10.22 29.57 -0.86
C LEU A 595 -11.16 30.03 0.28
N GLY A 596 -11.45 29.13 1.24
CA GLY A 596 -12.30 29.36 2.40
C GLY A 596 -13.77 28.96 2.23
N ASP A 597 -14.11 28.23 1.17
CA ASP A 597 -15.43 27.60 1.02
C ASP A 597 -15.44 26.21 1.66
N PHE A 598 -15.65 26.17 2.98
CA PHE A 598 -15.65 24.92 3.75
C PHE A 598 -16.86 24.03 3.46
N THR A 599 -17.98 24.61 3.01
CA THR A 599 -19.20 23.85 2.73
C THR A 599 -19.04 23.06 1.44
N LEU A 600 -18.54 23.72 0.39
CA LEU A 600 -18.26 23.07 -0.88
C LEU A 600 -17.13 22.05 -0.74
N ALA A 601 -16.11 22.35 0.08
CA ALA A 601 -15.02 21.43 0.39
C ALA A 601 -15.53 20.08 0.95
N LEU A 602 -16.46 20.11 1.92
CA LEU A 602 -17.07 18.90 2.45
C LEU A 602 -18.00 18.20 1.45
N LYS A 603 -18.76 18.97 0.67
CA LYS A 603 -19.65 18.43 -0.37
C LYS A 603 -18.92 17.57 -1.41
N MET A 604 -17.68 17.97 -1.78
CA MET A 604 -16.87 17.17 -2.72
C MET A 604 -16.57 15.76 -2.18
N MET A 605 -16.55 15.59 -0.86
CA MET A 605 -16.22 14.34 -0.19
C MET A 605 -17.44 13.45 0.12
N ASP A 606 -18.68 13.86 -0.22
CA ASP A 606 -19.92 13.17 0.20
C ASP A 606 -20.02 11.70 -0.27
N ASN A 607 -19.44 11.38 -1.43
CA ASN A 607 -19.45 10.03 -1.99
C ASN A 607 -18.28 9.16 -1.49
N ILE A 608 -17.37 9.71 -0.67
CA ILE A 608 -16.20 9.03 -0.15
C ILE A 608 -16.46 8.59 1.30
N GLU A 609 -16.39 7.28 1.54
CA GLU A 609 -16.60 6.72 2.86
C GLU A 609 -15.33 6.83 3.74
N LEU A 610 -15.28 7.86 4.58
CA LEU A 610 -14.14 8.11 5.49
C LEU A 610 -13.90 6.97 6.50
N ASN A 611 -14.96 6.24 6.91
CA ASN A 611 -14.89 5.24 7.99
C ASN A 611 -14.45 3.84 7.54
N LYS A 612 -14.33 3.54 6.24
CA LYS A 612 -13.93 2.21 5.78
C LYS A 612 -12.40 2.08 5.79
N LYS A 613 -11.89 1.04 6.45
CA LYS A 613 -10.44 0.70 6.52
C LYS A 613 -9.77 0.45 5.16
N GLN A 614 -10.55 0.37 4.07
CA GLN A 614 -10.10 0.07 2.71
C GLN A 614 -10.28 1.26 1.74
N ALA A 615 -10.58 2.47 2.23
CA ALA A 615 -10.70 3.65 1.35
C ALA A 615 -9.44 3.83 0.50
N LEU A 616 -9.60 4.15 -0.79
CA LEU A 616 -8.49 4.16 -1.76
C LEU A 616 -7.41 5.20 -1.39
N PHE A 617 -7.79 6.35 -0.81
CA PHE A 617 -6.82 7.34 -0.30
C PHE A 617 -5.98 6.78 0.86
N ALA A 618 -6.49 5.82 1.65
CA ALA A 618 -5.77 5.29 2.82
C ALA A 618 -4.58 4.40 2.43
N ARG A 619 -4.45 4.04 1.14
CA ARG A 619 -3.28 3.35 0.59
C ARG A 619 -2.05 4.26 0.53
N VAL A 620 -2.25 5.56 0.36
CA VAL A 620 -1.19 6.58 0.32
C VAL A 620 -1.24 7.38 1.63
N THR A 621 -0.19 7.29 2.43
CA THR A 621 -0.21 7.86 3.79
C THR A 621 -0.30 9.38 3.80
N ALA A 622 0.39 10.06 2.88
CA ALA A 622 0.31 11.51 2.72
C ALA A 622 -1.13 11.97 2.38
N CYS A 623 -1.77 11.32 1.40
CA CYS A 623 -3.15 11.60 1.01
C CYS A 623 -4.14 11.41 2.17
N HIS A 624 -3.98 10.33 2.94
CA HIS A 624 -4.80 10.05 4.11
C HIS A 624 -4.68 11.16 5.17
N VAL A 625 -3.46 11.59 5.48
CA VAL A 625 -3.19 12.67 6.45
C VAL A 625 -3.77 14.00 5.96
N THR A 626 -3.55 14.35 4.69
CA THR A 626 -4.05 15.58 4.08
C THR A 626 -5.59 15.64 4.08
N THR A 627 -6.26 14.54 3.75
CA THR A 627 -7.72 14.46 3.73
C THR A 627 -8.33 14.77 5.10
N TYR A 628 -7.86 14.09 6.15
CA TYR A 628 -8.41 14.30 7.50
C TYR A 628 -8.04 15.66 8.09
N TYR A 629 -6.87 16.20 7.74
CA TYR A 629 -6.50 17.56 8.13
C TYR A 629 -7.50 18.58 7.58
N TYR A 630 -7.78 18.56 6.28
CA TYR A 630 -8.70 19.53 5.66
C TYR A 630 -10.17 19.29 6.04
N VAL A 631 -10.62 18.02 6.15
CA VAL A 631 -11.98 17.71 6.65
C VAL A 631 -12.15 18.19 8.10
N GLY A 632 -11.19 17.90 8.98
CA GLY A 632 -11.22 18.35 10.37
C GLY A 632 -11.19 19.87 10.48
N PHE A 633 -10.37 20.53 9.67
CA PHE A 633 -10.29 21.99 9.62
C PHE A 633 -11.58 22.63 9.09
N ALA A 634 -12.19 22.08 8.04
CA ALA A 634 -13.48 22.54 7.51
C ALA A 634 -14.59 22.42 8.58
N TYR A 635 -14.65 21.29 9.29
CA TYR A 635 -15.60 21.13 10.40
C TYR A 635 -15.36 22.15 11.52
N MET A 636 -14.10 22.44 11.86
CA MET A 636 -13.76 23.45 12.86
C MET A 636 -14.27 24.84 12.45
N MET A 637 -14.03 25.25 11.20
CA MET A 637 -14.48 26.55 10.68
C MET A 637 -16.00 26.63 10.49
N MET A 638 -16.67 25.49 10.32
CA MET A 638 -18.14 25.38 10.32
C MET A 638 -18.75 25.21 11.72
N ARG A 639 -17.96 25.37 12.80
CA ARG A 639 -18.39 25.27 14.21
C ARG A 639 -18.87 23.87 14.64
N ARG A 640 -18.49 22.84 13.89
CA ARG A 640 -18.78 21.43 14.21
C ARG A 640 -17.59 20.80 14.93
N TYR A 641 -17.26 21.34 16.11
CA TYR A 641 -16.07 20.96 16.86
C TYR A 641 -16.05 19.48 17.26
N ALA A 642 -17.21 18.88 17.58
CA ALA A 642 -17.29 17.47 17.91
C ALA A 642 -16.87 16.55 16.75
N ASP A 643 -17.23 16.90 15.51
CA ASP A 643 -16.85 16.16 14.31
C ASP A 643 -15.38 16.41 13.95
N ALA A 644 -14.89 17.64 14.13
CA ALA A 644 -13.47 17.97 13.99
C ALA A 644 -12.58 17.17 14.97
N ILE A 645 -12.97 17.07 16.25
CA ILE A 645 -12.26 16.27 17.26
C ILE A 645 -12.20 14.80 16.84
N LYS A 646 -13.30 14.25 16.31
CA LYS A 646 -13.36 12.86 15.81
C LYS A 646 -12.40 12.66 14.63
N ALA A 647 -12.38 13.59 13.67
CA ALA A 647 -11.49 13.53 12.52
C ALA A 647 -10.00 13.60 12.92
N PHE A 648 -9.62 14.60 13.74
CA PHE A 648 -8.24 14.74 14.21
C PHE A 648 -7.80 13.56 15.08
N SER A 649 -8.66 13.06 15.97
CA SER A 649 -8.32 11.91 16.82
C SER A 649 -8.07 10.63 16.00
N HIS A 650 -8.87 10.41 14.95
CA HIS A 650 -8.71 9.27 14.05
C HIS A 650 -7.34 9.29 13.37
N ILE A 651 -6.99 10.42 12.74
CA ILE A 651 -5.75 10.51 11.96
C ILE A 651 -4.50 10.58 12.84
N LEU A 652 -4.56 11.25 14.01
CA LEU A 652 -3.44 11.26 14.97
C LEU A 652 -3.17 9.86 15.52
N THR A 653 -4.20 9.05 15.73
CA THR A 653 -4.04 7.63 16.09
C THR A 653 -3.36 6.84 14.97
N PHE A 654 -3.73 7.11 13.71
CA PHE A 654 -3.09 6.50 12.55
C PHE A 654 -1.61 6.90 12.46
N ILE A 655 -1.28 8.20 12.51
CA ILE A 655 0.10 8.70 12.47
C ILE A 655 0.96 8.05 13.57
N ASN A 656 0.43 7.96 14.80
CA ASN A 656 1.13 7.31 15.91
C ASN A 656 1.43 5.82 15.67
N ARG A 657 0.51 5.09 15.04
CA ARG A 657 0.71 3.67 14.70
C ARG A 657 1.71 3.49 13.57
N THR A 658 1.68 4.38 12.58
CA THR A 658 2.50 4.26 11.37
C THR A 658 3.89 4.91 11.52
N LYS A 659 4.13 5.66 12.62
CA LYS A 659 5.41 6.32 12.94
C LYS A 659 6.61 5.37 12.90
N GLN A 660 6.44 4.10 13.27
CA GLN A 660 7.53 3.10 13.26
C GLN A 660 7.91 2.60 11.86
N TYR A 661 7.02 2.71 10.87
CA TYR A 661 7.23 2.17 9.52
C TYR A 661 7.75 3.21 8.52
N HIS A 662 7.52 4.51 8.76
CA HIS A 662 7.87 5.59 7.82
C HIS A 662 9.09 6.43 8.19
N THR A 663 9.88 6.07 9.21
CA THR A 663 11.04 6.88 9.64
C THR A 663 12.11 7.10 8.57
N ARG A 664 12.09 6.32 7.48
CA ARG A 664 13.04 6.42 6.35
C ARG A 664 12.47 7.10 5.10
N SER A 665 11.20 7.51 5.10
CA SER A 665 10.57 8.16 3.95
C SER A 665 10.81 9.67 3.98
N TYR A 666 11.10 10.29 2.83
CA TYR A 666 11.26 11.75 2.71
C TYR A 666 10.01 12.53 3.16
N GLN A 667 8.84 11.89 3.15
CA GLN A 667 7.56 12.49 3.57
C GLN A 667 7.35 12.47 5.09
N HIS A 668 8.22 11.79 5.85
CA HIS A 668 8.06 11.61 7.29
C HIS A 668 7.99 12.93 8.04
N ASP A 669 8.89 13.86 7.72
CA ASP A 669 8.98 15.15 8.40
C ASP A 669 7.77 16.04 8.10
N GLN A 670 7.29 16.01 6.86
CA GLN A 670 6.08 16.75 6.47
C GLN A 670 4.84 16.22 7.19
N ILE A 671 4.69 14.89 7.27
CA ILE A 671 3.59 14.23 7.99
C ILE A 671 3.67 14.53 9.50
N ASN A 672 4.85 14.51 10.10
CA ASN A 672 5.03 14.85 11.52
C ASN A 672 4.66 16.30 11.79
N LYS A 673 5.12 17.24 10.94
CA LYS A 673 4.76 18.66 11.05
C LYS A 673 3.25 18.87 10.95
N LYS A 674 2.59 18.18 10.02
CA LYS A 674 1.12 18.18 9.91
C LYS A 674 0.46 17.56 11.15
N GLY A 675 1.04 16.50 11.70
CA GLY A 675 0.67 15.92 12.99
C GLY A 675 0.68 16.93 14.12
N ASP A 676 1.74 17.73 14.22
CA ASP A 676 1.88 18.77 15.24
C ASP A 676 0.85 19.88 15.07
N GLN A 677 0.63 20.35 13.83
CA GLN A 677 -0.46 21.28 13.52
C GLN A 677 -1.83 20.73 13.95
N MET A 678 -2.09 19.44 13.71
CA MET A 678 -3.35 18.81 14.12
C MET A 678 -3.49 18.70 15.65
N TYR A 679 -2.41 18.48 16.40
CA TYR A 679 -2.45 18.54 17.87
C TYR A 679 -2.79 19.94 18.39
N ALA A 680 -2.25 20.99 17.77
CA ALA A 680 -2.61 22.37 18.11
C ALA A 680 -4.10 22.66 17.84
N LEU A 681 -4.62 22.25 16.67
CA LEU A 681 -6.05 22.39 16.34
C LEU A 681 -6.94 21.57 17.27
N LEU A 682 -6.49 20.38 17.67
CA LEU A 682 -7.21 19.54 18.62
C LEU A 682 -7.28 20.21 20.00
N ALA A 683 -6.20 20.83 20.48
CA ALA A 683 -6.19 21.57 21.74
C ALA A 683 -7.19 22.74 21.73
N ILE A 684 -7.26 23.48 20.62
CA ILE A 684 -8.28 24.52 20.39
C ILE A 684 -9.68 23.92 20.48
N CYS A 685 -9.96 22.87 19.71
CA CYS A 685 -11.29 22.26 19.63
C CYS A 685 -11.76 21.68 20.98
N VAL A 686 -10.86 21.05 21.74
CA VAL A 686 -11.17 20.45 23.05
C VAL A 686 -11.44 21.53 24.10
N THR A 687 -10.76 22.67 24.02
CA THR A 687 -11.01 23.81 24.91
C THR A 687 -12.40 24.41 24.64
N LEU A 688 -12.77 24.57 23.37
CA LEU A 688 -14.08 25.10 22.96
C LEU A 688 -15.23 24.10 23.19
N CYS A 689 -14.96 22.80 23.02
CA CYS A 689 -15.91 21.70 23.19
C CYS A 689 -15.30 20.57 24.04
N PRO A 690 -15.41 20.64 25.38
CA PRO A 690 -14.80 19.66 26.27
C PRO A 690 -15.32 18.25 26.02
N THR A 691 -14.49 17.43 25.37
CA THR A 691 -14.79 16.06 24.96
C THR A 691 -13.72 15.12 25.52
N ARG A 692 -14.11 13.94 26.01
CA ARG A 692 -13.15 12.95 26.48
C ARG A 692 -12.40 12.36 25.28
N LEU A 693 -11.08 12.50 25.28
CA LEU A 693 -10.18 11.92 24.28
C LEU A 693 -9.66 10.55 24.74
N ASP A 694 -9.13 9.77 23.80
CA ASP A 694 -8.35 8.57 24.11
C ASP A 694 -7.08 8.95 24.92
N GLU A 695 -6.74 8.15 25.93
CA GLU A 695 -5.63 8.40 26.86
C GLU A 695 -4.30 8.66 26.14
N ASN A 696 -4.00 7.92 25.06
CA ASN A 696 -2.75 8.09 24.30
C ASN A 696 -2.69 9.46 23.60
N ILE A 697 -3.79 9.89 22.96
CA ILE A 697 -3.88 11.17 22.26
C ILE A 697 -3.82 12.30 23.30
N HIS A 698 -4.56 12.14 24.40
CA HIS A 698 -4.58 13.10 25.49
C HIS A 698 -3.19 13.26 26.13
N SER A 699 -2.44 12.15 26.31
CA SER A 699 -1.08 12.19 26.86
C SER A 699 -0.15 12.97 25.94
N GLN A 700 -0.15 12.68 24.64
CA GLN A 700 0.72 13.36 23.68
C GLN A 700 0.36 14.84 23.48
N MET A 701 -0.94 15.17 23.48
CA MET A 701 -1.40 16.55 23.44
C MET A 701 -0.92 17.33 24.67
N ARG A 702 -1.01 16.72 25.88
CA ARG A 702 -0.46 17.33 27.10
C ARG A 702 1.05 17.47 27.04
N GLU A 703 1.77 16.47 26.56
CA GLU A 703 3.22 16.53 26.45
C GLU A 703 3.70 17.71 25.58
N LYS A 704 3.00 17.98 24.47
CA LYS A 704 3.39 19.04 23.52
C LYS A 704 2.83 20.42 23.83
N TYR A 705 1.59 20.49 24.33
CA TYR A 705 0.83 21.74 24.46
C TYR A 705 0.23 21.94 25.86
N ALA A 706 0.82 21.35 26.92
CA ALA A 706 0.33 21.53 28.30
C ALA A 706 0.27 23.00 28.74
N GLU A 707 1.34 23.76 28.48
CA GLU A 707 1.42 25.17 28.88
C GLU A 707 0.35 26.00 28.17
N GLN A 708 0.23 25.86 26.85
CA GLN A 708 -0.78 26.54 26.04
C GLN A 708 -2.18 26.11 26.46
N SER A 709 -2.43 24.83 26.73
CA SER A 709 -3.73 24.34 27.21
C SER A 709 -4.13 24.94 28.56
N ASN A 710 -3.16 25.15 29.46
CA ASN A 710 -3.41 25.81 30.74
C ASN A 710 -3.71 27.30 30.58
N LYS A 711 -3.02 27.99 29.67
CA LYS A 711 -3.29 29.41 29.34
C LYS A 711 -4.63 29.58 28.63
N LEU A 712 -5.01 28.64 27.76
CA LEU A 712 -6.32 28.61 27.10
C LEU A 712 -7.50 28.48 28.07
N ALA A 713 -7.28 27.91 29.26
CA ALA A 713 -8.29 27.82 30.30
C ALA A 713 -8.50 29.15 31.06
N LYS A 714 -7.57 30.11 30.93
CA LYS A 714 -7.63 31.41 31.60
C LYS A 714 -8.12 32.50 30.62
N PRO A 715 -9.23 33.21 30.90
CA PRO A 715 -9.79 34.18 29.96
C PRO A 715 -8.85 35.33 29.54
N GLU A 716 -7.98 35.80 30.43
CA GLU A 716 -7.09 36.95 30.18
C GLU A 716 -6.00 36.66 29.14
N GLU A 717 -5.43 35.45 29.17
CA GLU A 717 -4.32 35.03 28.30
C GLU A 717 -4.81 34.21 27.08
N ALA A 718 -6.03 33.69 27.12
CA ALA A 718 -6.52 32.73 26.13
C ALA A 718 -6.61 33.31 24.70
N LEU A 719 -7.00 34.58 24.53
CA LEU A 719 -7.15 35.18 23.19
C LEU A 719 -5.83 35.16 22.39
N GLN A 720 -4.73 35.55 23.03
CA GLN A 720 -3.42 35.58 22.39
C GLN A 720 -2.95 34.16 22.01
N VAL A 721 -3.18 33.18 22.90
CA VAL A 721 -2.79 31.78 22.65
C VAL A 721 -3.66 31.13 21.57
N PHE A 722 -4.97 31.45 21.50
CA PHE A 722 -5.84 31.00 20.42
C PHE A 722 -5.36 31.53 19.07
N GLU A 723 -4.97 32.80 19.00
CA GLU A 723 -4.44 33.41 17.78
C GLU A 723 -3.11 32.75 17.37
N GLU A 724 -2.17 32.56 18.30
CA GLU A 724 -0.88 31.93 18.04
C GLU A 724 -1.04 30.49 17.52
N LEU A 725 -1.84 29.66 18.19
CA LEU A 725 -2.06 28.27 17.79
C LEU A 725 -2.81 28.18 16.47
N PHE A 726 -3.76 29.07 16.22
CA PHE A 726 -4.48 29.12 14.94
C PHE A 726 -3.54 29.51 13.80
N LEU A 727 -2.73 30.56 13.96
CA LEU A 727 -1.75 30.99 12.95
C LEU A 727 -0.71 29.90 12.65
N PHE A 728 -0.28 29.15 13.66
CA PHE A 728 0.64 28.02 13.47
C PHE A 728 0.02 26.87 12.66
N ALA A 729 -1.26 26.56 12.92
CA ALA A 729 -1.88 25.34 12.44
C ALA A 729 -2.85 25.49 11.26
N CYS A 730 -3.31 26.71 10.97
CA CYS A 730 -4.21 26.98 9.86
C CYS A 730 -3.54 26.70 8.49
N PRO A 731 -4.35 26.33 7.47
CA PRO A 731 -3.88 26.31 6.09
C PRO A 731 -3.44 27.71 5.67
N LYS A 732 -2.42 27.80 4.81
CA LYS A 732 -2.03 29.09 4.21
C LYS A 732 -3.06 29.46 3.14
N PHE A 733 -4.11 30.15 3.55
CA PHE A 733 -5.22 30.59 2.72
C PHE A 733 -4.75 31.40 1.51
N ILE A 734 -5.52 31.32 0.42
CA ILE A 734 -5.23 31.99 -0.84
C ILE A 734 -6.33 33.00 -1.19
N SER A 735 -5.94 34.07 -1.87
CA SER A 735 -6.88 35.00 -2.48
C SER A 735 -7.20 34.53 -3.90
N PRO A 736 -8.49 34.39 -4.28
CA PRO A 736 -8.88 34.02 -5.64
C PRO A 736 -8.34 35.03 -6.67
N ASN A 737 -8.44 36.32 -6.33
CA ASN A 737 -8.00 37.41 -7.19
C ASN A 737 -6.63 37.93 -6.73
N GLY A 738 -5.82 38.36 -7.70
CA GLY A 738 -4.57 39.05 -7.41
C GLY A 738 -4.81 40.45 -6.82
N PRO A 739 -3.78 41.04 -6.19
CA PRO A 739 -3.84 42.44 -5.82
C PRO A 739 -4.01 43.30 -7.08
N ASN A 740 -4.75 44.41 -6.97
CA ASN A 740 -4.90 45.33 -8.08
C ASN A 740 -3.57 46.09 -8.28
N LEU A 741 -2.80 45.72 -9.30
CA LEU A 741 -1.50 46.33 -9.63
C LEU A 741 -1.64 47.64 -10.45
N GLU A 742 -2.86 48.08 -10.72
CA GLU A 742 -3.17 49.36 -11.37
C GLU A 742 -3.36 50.50 -10.36
N ASP A 743 -3.67 50.18 -9.09
CA ASP A 743 -3.87 51.15 -8.03
C ASP A 743 -2.51 51.60 -7.43
N PRO A 744 -2.14 52.90 -7.53
CA PRO A 744 -0.89 53.41 -6.99
C PRO A 744 -0.73 53.20 -5.48
N GLU A 745 -1.83 53.22 -4.71
CA GLU A 745 -1.76 53.05 -3.25
C GLU A 745 -1.34 51.64 -2.85
N VAL A 746 -1.79 50.62 -3.60
CA VAL A 746 -1.44 49.22 -3.38
C VAL A 746 0.03 48.94 -3.69
N VAL A 747 0.57 49.60 -4.71
CA VAL A 747 1.97 49.46 -5.16
C VAL A 747 2.94 50.22 -4.23
N GLU A 748 2.57 51.43 -3.78
CA GLU A 748 3.44 52.27 -2.93
C GLU A 748 3.39 51.90 -1.44
N GLN A 749 2.22 51.57 -0.90
CA GLN A 749 2.06 51.22 0.54
C GLN A 749 2.21 49.72 0.78
N GLY A 750 2.20 48.89 -0.28
CA GLY A 750 2.33 47.45 -0.19
C GLY A 750 1.21 46.77 0.61
N ILE A 751 0.03 47.40 0.66
CA ILE A 751 -1.16 46.88 1.34
C ILE A 751 -1.80 45.84 0.42
N SER A 752 -1.34 44.59 0.53
CA SER A 752 -2.06 43.46 -0.05
C SER A 752 -3.06 42.91 0.96
N PHE A 753 -4.24 42.51 0.48
CA PHE A 753 -5.15 41.68 1.26
C PHE A 753 -4.40 40.41 1.69
N GLU A 754 -4.28 40.19 3.01
CA GLU A 754 -3.67 38.98 3.57
C GLU A 754 -4.79 38.02 4.01
N PRO A 755 -5.04 36.93 3.27
CA PRO A 755 -6.15 36.01 3.55
C PRO A 755 -6.07 35.40 4.95
N VAL A 756 -4.86 35.07 5.41
CA VAL A 756 -4.63 34.47 6.72
C VAL A 756 -5.14 35.38 7.83
N GLN A 757 -4.80 36.67 7.80
CA GLN A 757 -5.29 37.63 8.81
C GLN A 757 -6.81 37.77 8.78
N HIS A 758 -7.43 37.74 7.60
CA HIS A 758 -8.89 37.82 7.48
C HIS A 758 -9.59 36.63 8.14
N TYR A 759 -9.15 35.40 7.84
CA TYR A 759 -9.73 34.19 8.44
C TYR A 759 -9.41 34.07 9.93
N THR A 760 -8.23 34.52 10.37
CA THR A 760 -7.90 34.63 11.80
C THR A 760 -8.87 35.59 12.50
N LYS A 761 -9.17 36.77 11.93
CA LYS A 761 -10.16 37.69 12.51
C LYS A 761 -11.55 37.08 12.62
N ILE A 762 -12.01 36.34 11.61
CA ILE A 762 -13.29 35.62 11.64
C ILE A 762 -13.31 34.59 12.78
N PHE A 763 -12.25 33.79 12.88
CA PHE A 763 -12.13 32.78 13.94
C PHE A 763 -12.04 33.42 15.32
N MET A 764 -11.26 34.48 15.48
CA MET A 764 -11.09 35.19 16.76
C MET A 764 -12.38 35.87 17.22
N ALA A 765 -13.18 36.42 16.30
CA ALA A 765 -14.51 36.94 16.63
C ALA A 765 -15.40 35.84 17.25
N GLU A 766 -15.30 34.61 16.76
CA GLU A 766 -16.02 33.48 17.36
C GLU A 766 -15.46 33.06 18.74
N VAL A 767 -14.14 32.99 18.87
CA VAL A 767 -13.46 32.64 20.13
C VAL A 767 -13.78 33.64 21.24
N GLN A 768 -13.81 34.94 20.92
CA GLN A 768 -14.11 36.01 21.88
C GLN A 768 -15.47 35.81 22.56
N HIS A 769 -16.48 35.35 21.81
CA HIS A 769 -17.80 35.04 22.37
C HIS A 769 -17.83 33.72 23.18
N SER A 770 -16.81 32.87 23.06
CA SER A 770 -16.73 31.53 23.67
C SER A 770 -15.88 31.48 24.94
N ILE A 771 -15.10 32.52 25.21
CA ILE A 771 -14.00 32.50 26.19
C ILE A 771 -14.45 32.29 27.64
N LEU A 772 -15.65 32.76 27.99
CA LEU A 772 -16.23 32.63 29.32
C LEU A 772 -16.93 31.28 29.56
N LEU A 773 -17.14 30.47 28.51
CA LEU A 773 -17.85 29.20 28.61
C LEU A 773 -17.15 28.16 29.50
N PRO A 774 -15.82 27.98 29.47
CA PRO A 774 -15.13 27.05 30.38
C PRO A 774 -15.29 27.44 31.86
N THR A 775 -15.18 28.73 32.17
CA THR A 775 -15.37 29.27 33.52
C THR A 775 -16.83 29.12 33.99
N LEU A 776 -17.79 29.45 33.13
CA LEU A 776 -19.21 29.22 33.41
C LEU A 776 -19.48 27.73 33.71
N ARG A 777 -18.91 26.84 32.90
CA ARG A 777 -19.07 25.39 33.05
C ARG A 777 -18.47 24.88 34.37
N SER A 778 -17.31 25.39 34.79
CA SER A 778 -16.69 24.97 36.06
C SER A 778 -17.57 25.33 37.26
N TYR A 779 -18.18 26.53 37.26
CA TYR A 779 -19.15 26.92 38.29
C TYR A 779 -20.43 26.09 38.22
N LEU A 780 -21.02 25.88 37.04
CA LEU A 780 -22.25 25.09 36.90
C LEU A 780 -22.06 23.62 37.33
N LYS A 781 -20.85 23.06 37.19
CA LYS A 781 -20.56 21.69 37.62
C LYS A 781 -20.56 21.51 39.15
N LEU A 782 -20.25 22.58 39.89
CA LEU A 782 -20.11 22.51 41.36
C LEU A 782 -21.45 22.59 42.09
N TYR A 783 -22.52 23.02 41.43
CA TYR A 783 -23.81 23.29 42.08
C TYR A 783 -24.97 22.67 41.29
N THR A 784 -25.85 21.96 41.99
CA THR A 784 -27.10 21.42 41.40
C THR A 784 -28.14 22.51 41.17
N THR A 785 -28.16 23.52 42.03
CA THR A 785 -29.04 24.70 41.91
C THR A 785 -28.30 25.96 42.34
N MET A 786 -28.42 27.04 41.58
CA MET A 786 -27.82 28.34 41.90
C MET A 786 -28.72 29.50 41.48
N GLY A 787 -28.86 30.53 42.30
CA GLY A 787 -29.56 31.77 41.92
C GLY A 787 -28.75 32.60 40.92
N ASN A 788 -29.44 33.23 39.96
CA ASN A 788 -28.83 34.03 38.89
C ASN A 788 -27.95 35.17 39.46
N ALA A 789 -28.44 35.92 40.44
CA ALA A 789 -27.67 37.00 41.08
C ALA A 789 -26.38 36.50 41.76
N LYS A 790 -26.40 35.29 42.33
CA LYS A 790 -25.23 34.70 43.00
C LYS A 790 -24.17 34.27 41.98
N LEU A 791 -24.58 33.64 40.88
CA LEU A 791 -23.66 33.29 39.80
C LEU A 791 -23.09 34.54 39.12
N ALA A 792 -23.91 35.57 38.94
CA ALA A 792 -23.52 36.86 38.38
C ALA A 792 -22.43 37.52 39.24
N SER A 793 -22.58 37.47 40.58
CA SER A 793 -21.57 37.97 41.51
C SER A 793 -20.23 37.21 41.45
N PHE A 794 -20.25 35.90 41.18
CA PHE A 794 -19.01 35.11 41.06
C PHE A 794 -18.26 35.37 39.75
N LEU A 795 -18.99 35.74 38.70
CA LEU A 795 -18.43 36.04 37.38
C LEU A 795 -18.17 37.54 37.18
N GLU A 796 -18.45 38.37 38.19
CA GLU A 796 -18.30 39.84 38.15
C GLU A 796 -19.05 40.48 36.96
N ILE A 797 -20.23 39.95 36.63
CA ILE A 797 -21.07 40.44 35.52
C ILE A 797 -22.49 40.78 36.00
N GLU A 798 -23.19 41.59 35.22
CA GLU A 798 -24.59 41.92 35.49
C GLU A 798 -25.51 40.70 35.30
N PRO A 799 -26.58 40.52 36.13
CA PRO A 799 -27.49 39.39 36.04
C PRO A 799 -28.19 39.23 34.67
N GLU A 800 -28.39 40.33 33.93
CA GLU A 800 -28.97 40.31 32.58
C GLU A 800 -27.97 39.82 31.52
N GLN A 801 -26.69 40.20 31.66
CA GLN A 801 -25.62 39.72 30.80
C GLN A 801 -25.38 38.23 31.01
N LEU A 802 -25.45 37.76 32.26
CA LEU A 802 -25.38 36.32 32.57
C LEU A 802 -26.51 35.52 31.94
N ARG A 803 -27.76 36.03 31.92
CA ARG A 803 -28.88 35.36 31.23
C ARG A 803 -28.61 35.19 29.75
N THR A 804 -28.08 36.23 29.11
CA THR A 804 -27.69 36.19 27.69
C THR A 804 -26.58 35.14 27.46
N LEU A 805 -25.58 35.11 28.34
CA LEU A 805 -24.48 34.15 28.30
C LEU A 805 -24.97 32.70 28.49
N LEU A 806 -25.90 32.45 29.42
CA LEU A 806 -26.51 31.14 29.66
C LEU A 806 -27.34 30.68 28.45
N MET A 807 -28.08 31.58 27.80
CA MET A 807 -28.81 31.27 26.56
C MET A 807 -27.85 30.92 25.43
N MET A 808 -26.78 31.71 25.23
CA MET A 808 -25.75 31.42 24.23
C MET A 808 -25.06 30.08 24.49
N ALA A 809 -24.69 29.79 25.74
CA ALA A 809 -24.11 28.52 26.15
C ALA A 809 -25.04 27.33 25.84
N LYS A 810 -26.35 27.49 26.08
CA LYS A 810 -27.35 26.46 25.81
C LYS A 810 -27.62 26.24 24.31
N MET A 811 -27.56 27.29 23.50
CA MET A 811 -27.66 27.14 22.04
C MET A 811 -26.41 26.45 21.47
N ARG A 812 -25.23 26.82 21.96
CA ARG A 812 -23.95 26.26 21.50
C ARG A 812 -23.68 24.83 21.94
N SER A 813 -24.26 24.40 23.06
CA SER A 813 -24.20 23.01 23.50
C SER A 813 -24.98 22.07 22.58
N ARG A 814 -25.86 22.58 21.70
CA ARG A 814 -26.54 21.81 20.66
C ARG A 814 -25.81 21.97 19.35
N GLN A 815 -25.03 20.96 18.96
CA GLN A 815 -24.32 20.97 17.68
C GLN A 815 -24.86 19.86 16.78
N ILE A 816 -24.76 20.09 15.48
CA ILE A 816 -24.98 19.06 14.47
C ILE A 816 -23.78 18.12 14.53
N LYS A 817 -24.07 16.83 14.72
CA LYS A 817 -23.06 15.78 14.77
C LYS A 817 -23.27 14.81 13.62
N TRP A 818 -22.18 14.48 12.95
CA TRP A 818 -22.19 13.50 11.88
C TRP A 818 -22.31 12.07 12.42
N VAL A 819 -23.33 11.34 11.98
CA VAL A 819 -23.58 9.94 12.35
C VAL A 819 -23.37 9.04 11.13
N GLU A 820 -24.28 9.14 10.15
CA GLU A 820 -24.28 8.43 8.87
C GLU A 820 -24.90 9.36 7.80
N GLY A 821 -24.62 9.11 6.52
CA GLY A 821 -25.09 9.96 5.42
C GLY A 821 -23.99 10.85 4.83
N THR A 822 -24.39 11.96 4.21
CA THR A 822 -23.44 12.95 3.65
C THR A 822 -22.66 13.65 4.76
N LEU A 823 -21.51 14.26 4.45
CA LEU A 823 -20.66 14.88 5.47
C LEU A 823 -21.30 16.17 6.02
N LEU A 824 -22.16 16.81 5.23
CA LEU A 824 -22.92 17.98 5.63
C LEU A 824 -24.13 17.64 6.51
N GLU A 825 -24.71 16.45 6.36
CA GLU A 825 -25.82 15.98 7.19
C GLU A 825 -25.38 15.65 8.62
N GLY A 826 -26.35 15.66 9.53
CA GLY A 826 -26.14 15.25 10.90
C GLY A 826 -27.37 15.47 11.77
N GLU A 827 -27.31 14.92 12.98
CA GLU A 827 -28.37 15.06 13.98
C GLU A 827 -27.96 16.07 15.05
N TYR A 828 -28.93 16.85 15.54
CA TYR A 828 -28.69 17.77 16.66
C TYR A 828 -28.50 16.97 17.95
N GLN A 829 -27.29 17.00 18.49
CA GLN A 829 -26.94 16.34 19.76
C GLN A 829 -26.38 17.35 20.76
N GLY A 830 -26.71 17.16 22.04
CA GLY A 830 -26.06 17.85 23.14
C GLY A 830 -24.60 17.41 23.25
N THR A 831 -23.65 18.32 23.08
CA THR A 831 -22.21 18.06 23.21
C THR A 831 -21.71 18.20 24.65
N SER A 832 -22.44 18.95 25.48
CA SER A 832 -22.15 19.14 26.90
C SER A 832 -22.62 17.96 27.75
N ASP A 833 -21.81 17.55 28.71
CA ASP A 833 -22.19 16.62 29.79
C ASP A 833 -23.06 17.28 30.87
N LEU A 834 -23.25 18.60 30.77
CA LEU A 834 -24.08 19.40 31.66
C LEU A 834 -25.22 20.01 30.85
N ASP A 835 -26.46 19.72 31.25
CA ASP A 835 -27.65 20.45 30.82
C ASP A 835 -28.14 21.32 31.99
N PHE A 836 -28.69 22.49 31.68
CA PHE A 836 -29.20 23.40 32.70
C PHE A 836 -30.44 24.12 32.20
N CYS A 837 -31.35 24.45 33.11
CA CYS A 837 -32.55 25.23 32.82
C CYS A 837 -32.71 26.38 33.80
N LEU A 838 -33.17 27.52 33.30
CA LEU A 838 -33.54 28.67 34.11
C LEU A 838 -35.03 28.55 34.46
N LYS A 839 -35.36 28.43 35.75
CA LYS A 839 -36.74 28.54 36.25
C LYS A 839 -36.82 29.82 37.08
N GLN A 840 -37.52 30.83 36.55
CA GLN A 840 -37.56 32.18 37.12
C GLN A 840 -36.14 32.76 37.24
N ASP A 841 -35.59 32.83 38.46
CA ASP A 841 -34.23 33.33 38.74
C ASP A 841 -33.29 32.25 39.30
N MET A 842 -33.73 30.98 39.28
CA MET A 842 -32.96 29.83 39.73
C MET A 842 -32.48 29.00 38.55
N ILE A 843 -31.17 28.75 38.49
CA ILE A 843 -30.52 27.87 37.53
C ILE A 843 -30.53 26.46 38.12
N HIS A 844 -31.17 25.52 37.45
CA HIS A 844 -31.14 24.10 37.80
C HIS A 844 -30.20 23.38 36.84
N VAL A 845 -29.17 22.73 37.37
CA VAL A 845 -28.19 21.97 36.61
C VAL A 845 -28.49 20.48 36.74
N SER A 846 -28.64 19.81 35.61
CA SER A 846 -28.74 18.36 35.49
C SER A 846 -27.50 17.86 34.76
N GLU A 847 -26.67 17.09 35.45
CA GLU A 847 -25.58 16.38 34.79
C GLU A 847 -26.20 15.31 33.89
N ALA A 848 -25.97 15.43 32.58
CA ALA A 848 -26.32 14.39 31.64
C ALA A 848 -25.42 13.20 31.99
N LYS A 849 -25.98 12.18 32.62
CA LYS A 849 -25.32 10.88 32.74
C LYS A 849 -25.12 10.39 31.30
N VAL A 850 -23.92 10.63 30.75
CA VAL A 850 -23.50 10.00 29.50
C VAL A 850 -23.46 8.51 29.80
N GLY A 851 -24.59 7.85 29.54
CA GLY A 851 -24.76 6.41 29.69
C GLY A 851 -23.58 5.77 28.99
N ARG A 852 -22.87 4.89 29.71
CA ARG A 852 -21.78 4.11 29.16
C ARG A 852 -22.25 3.54 27.82
N ARG A 853 -21.72 4.04 26.70
CA ARG A 853 -21.87 3.46 25.35
C ARG A 853 -21.58 1.95 25.33
N TYR A 854 -20.87 1.45 26.33
CA TYR A 854 -20.69 0.04 26.62
C TYR A 854 -22.01 -0.73 26.81
N GLY A 855 -23.02 -0.16 27.48
CA GLY A 855 -24.33 -0.78 27.67
C GLY A 855 -25.08 -0.96 26.36
N ASP A 856 -25.17 0.09 25.56
CA ASP A 856 -25.79 0.03 24.22
C ASP A 856 -25.00 -0.88 23.27
N TRP A 857 -23.67 -0.89 23.37
CA TRP A 857 -22.81 -1.80 22.62
C TRP A 857 -23.05 -3.27 23.02
N PHE A 858 -23.15 -3.55 24.32
CA PHE A 858 -23.49 -4.89 24.82
C PHE A 858 -24.91 -5.28 24.40
N LEU A 859 -25.90 -4.39 24.52
CA LEU A 859 -27.28 -4.66 24.09
C LEU A 859 -27.37 -4.93 22.58
N ARG A 860 -26.69 -4.14 21.75
CA ARG A 860 -26.61 -4.39 20.30
C ARG A 860 -25.93 -5.70 19.96
N ASN A 861 -24.86 -6.07 20.67
CA ASN A 861 -24.19 -7.35 20.47
C ASN A 861 -25.02 -8.52 20.99
N ILE A 862 -25.72 -8.37 22.12
CA ILE A 862 -26.65 -9.38 22.63
C ILE A 862 -27.76 -9.62 21.62
N ASN A 863 -28.36 -8.56 21.06
CA ASN A 863 -29.37 -8.70 20.02
C ASN A 863 -28.81 -9.40 18.76
N LYS A 864 -27.61 -9.01 18.30
CA LYS A 864 -26.93 -9.71 17.19
C LYS A 864 -26.66 -11.19 17.50
N PHE A 865 -26.25 -11.52 18.72
CA PHE A 865 -26.03 -12.90 19.13
C PHE A 865 -27.34 -13.67 19.18
N GLN A 866 -28.44 -13.06 19.63
CA GLN A 866 -29.77 -13.67 19.61
C GLN A 866 -30.28 -13.90 18.19
N ASP A 867 -30.05 -12.97 17.26
CA ASP A 867 -30.40 -13.14 15.84
C ASP A 867 -29.61 -14.29 15.20
N ILE A 868 -28.31 -14.39 15.50
CA ILE A 868 -27.45 -15.50 15.04
C ILE A 868 -27.92 -16.83 15.66
N LEU A 869 -28.25 -16.84 16.95
CA LEU A 869 -28.74 -18.04 17.64
C LEU A 869 -30.07 -18.50 17.04
N GLY A 870 -31.00 -17.57 16.79
CA GLY A 870 -32.27 -17.86 16.13
C GLY A 870 -32.08 -18.40 14.71
N GLY A 871 -31.11 -17.86 13.95
CA GLY A 871 -30.74 -18.39 12.63
C GLY A 871 -30.17 -19.82 12.69
N LEU A 872 -29.37 -20.13 13.71
CA LEU A 872 -28.83 -21.48 13.94
C LEU A 872 -29.91 -22.47 14.41
N GLU A 873 -30.85 -22.03 15.26
CA GLU A 873 -31.99 -22.84 15.68
C GLU A 873 -32.94 -23.15 14.51
N LEU A 874 -33.17 -22.19 13.60
CA LEU A 874 -33.91 -22.41 12.35
C LEU A 874 -33.17 -23.36 11.40
N SER A 875 -31.84 -23.24 11.30
CA SER A 875 -30.97 -24.13 10.50
C SER A 875 -30.84 -25.55 11.05
N SER A 876 -31.13 -25.78 12.33
CA SER A 876 -31.08 -27.12 12.95
C SER A 876 -32.43 -27.84 12.95
N ARG A 877 -33.51 -27.13 12.58
CA ARG A 877 -34.87 -27.67 12.42
C ARG A 877 -35.26 -27.91 10.96
N ALA A 878 -34.46 -27.44 10.00
CA ALA A 878 -34.52 -27.79 8.59
C ALA A 878 -33.51 -28.90 8.31
#